data_AF-A0A1S3C484-F1
#
_entry.id   AF-A0A1S3C484-F1
#
_cell.length_a   1.000
_cell.length_b   1.000
_cell.length_c   1.000
_cell.angle_alpha   90.00
_cell.angle_beta   90.00
_cell.angle_gamma   90.00
#
_symmetry.space_group_name_H-M   'P 1'
#
loop_
_entity.id
_entity.type
_entity.pdbx_description
1 polymer ?
#
loop_
_entity_poly.entity_id
_entity_poly.type
_entity_poly.pdbx_seq_one_letter_code
_entity_poly.pdbx_strand_id
1 'polypeptide(L)'
;MDAAKEEFLREFGRDYGYPGGPKTIDEIRAIEFKRLGGMAYLDHAGATLYSELQMESIFKDLTANVYGNPHSQSDSSFATSDIVRSARQQVLDYLKASPKDYKCIFTSGATAALKLVGEAFPWSHQSSFVYTMENHNSVLGIREYALEQGAQAYAVNIEEAEHDTFTGNVASVRATKHQILTRNEAKFLDKDHTGSAYNLFAFPSECNFSGSKFSLELVKIVKEDLIRYSDGSPSFKGCWKVLIDAAKGCATDPPDLSKYNADFVVISFYKLFGYPTGLGALIVHTDAAKLLKRTYFSGGTVAASIADINYVKRREGIEELFEDGTIPFLSIASLCHGFKVLNSLTIPAISRHTSSLATYLRDILVALRHPNGTSVCTIYGSRSSKTLCNEMGPVVSFNLRQPDGSWVGHREVEKLASLSGIQLRTGCFCNPGACAKYLGLSHSDLASNIAAGHVCWDDCDIINGKPTGAVRVSLGYMSTYEDVKKFIDFVSTSFVSTRTHASDGSQFCGRSIHFADIGFENRYSASRFHLKSITVYPIKSCAGFSMDRWPLSSGGLLHDREWLLQSLTGETLTQKKVPEMSLLRTYIDLSQGILYIESPRCKGRLQITLNSSPCNDKREQISWHGQIYQVHGYNKEVDTWFSTAIGRPCTLLRHMSSSHCVSSCERDGIGTCRESRSRLNFPNEAQFLLISEESVSDLNNRLNSNVDLASLNSKCGDLKLRGF
;
A
#
# COMPACT_ATOMS: atom_id res chain seq x y z
N MET A 1 35.46 -4.03 -10.32
CA MET A 1 34.00 -3.94 -10.39
C MET A 1 33.46 -5.29 -9.94
N ASP A 2 32.27 -5.39 -9.33
CA ASP A 2 31.69 -6.69 -8.96
C ASP A 2 31.43 -7.50 -10.24
N ALA A 3 31.77 -8.79 -10.26
CA ALA A 3 31.59 -9.67 -11.42
C ALA A 3 30.11 -9.73 -11.87
N ALA A 4 29.18 -9.64 -10.92
CA ALA A 4 27.75 -9.56 -11.21
C ALA A 4 27.35 -8.25 -11.92
N LYS A 5 28.03 -7.13 -11.62
CA LYS A 5 27.81 -5.85 -12.30
C LYS A 5 28.37 -5.89 -13.72
N GLU A 6 29.53 -6.52 -13.94
CA GLU A 6 30.09 -6.71 -15.28
C GLU A 6 29.18 -7.55 -16.18
N GLU A 7 28.59 -8.62 -15.64
CA GLU A 7 27.59 -9.43 -16.35
C GLU A 7 26.35 -8.60 -16.71
N PHE A 8 25.79 -7.87 -15.73
CA PHE A 8 24.65 -6.99 -15.96
C PHE A 8 24.94 -5.94 -17.04
N LEU A 9 26.11 -5.31 -17.01
CA LEU A 9 26.50 -4.32 -18.01
C LEU A 9 26.77 -4.94 -19.38
N ARG A 10 27.22 -6.20 -19.45
CA ARG A 10 27.37 -6.92 -20.71
C ARG A 10 26.03 -7.18 -21.37
N GLU A 11 25.02 -7.54 -20.58
CA GLU A 11 23.68 -7.83 -21.08
C GLU A 11 22.87 -6.56 -21.36
N PHE A 12 22.83 -5.62 -20.41
CA PHE A 12 21.94 -4.46 -20.43
C PHE A 12 22.64 -3.13 -20.64
N GLY A 13 23.97 -3.06 -20.76
CA GLY A 13 24.71 -1.78 -20.76
C GLY A 13 24.34 -0.79 -21.88
N ARG A 14 23.71 -1.26 -22.96
CA ARG A 14 23.17 -0.39 -24.03
C ARG A 14 21.88 0.33 -23.64
N ASP A 15 21.12 -0.26 -22.73
CA ASP A 15 19.79 0.19 -22.31
C ASP A 15 19.79 0.76 -20.89
N TYR A 16 20.72 0.31 -20.05
CA TYR A 16 20.88 0.74 -18.67
C TYR A 16 21.47 2.13 -18.56
N GLY A 17 20.72 3.00 -17.89
CA GLY A 17 21.11 4.37 -17.60
C GLY A 17 20.72 5.27 -18.76
N TYR A 18 21.58 6.25 -19.06
CA TYR A 18 21.33 7.22 -20.13
C TYR A 18 22.56 7.34 -21.03
N PRO A 19 22.92 6.28 -21.78
CA PRO A 19 24.05 6.33 -22.71
C PRO A 19 23.77 7.40 -23.78
N GLY A 20 24.69 8.36 -23.91
CA GLY A 20 24.51 9.54 -24.77
C GLY A 20 23.62 10.64 -24.17
N GLY A 21 23.13 10.47 -22.94
CA GLY A 21 22.46 11.50 -22.17
C GLY A 21 23.44 12.51 -21.56
N PRO A 22 22.94 13.61 -20.97
CA PRO A 22 23.77 14.68 -20.44
C PRO A 22 24.57 14.29 -19.19
N LYS A 23 24.13 13.24 -18.49
CA LYS A 23 24.75 12.67 -17.29
C LYS A 23 24.54 11.17 -17.29
N THR A 24 25.50 10.45 -16.73
CA THR A 24 25.34 9.04 -16.38
C THR A 24 24.34 8.85 -15.24
N ILE A 25 23.81 7.63 -15.09
CA ILE A 25 22.89 7.31 -13.99
C ILE A 25 23.53 7.53 -12.62
N ASP A 26 24.82 7.22 -12.47
CA ASP A 26 25.56 7.40 -11.23
C ASP A 26 25.74 8.90 -10.90
N GLU A 27 26.00 9.74 -11.90
CA GLU A 27 26.03 11.21 -11.73
C GLU A 27 24.66 11.78 -11.37
N ILE A 28 23.57 11.32 -12.01
CA ILE A 28 22.20 11.72 -11.66
C ILE A 28 21.93 11.36 -10.20
N ARG A 29 22.23 10.11 -9.80
CA ARG A 29 22.02 9.64 -8.43
C ARG A 29 22.81 10.47 -7.42
N ALA A 30 24.07 10.75 -7.71
CA ALA A 30 24.98 11.47 -6.81
C ALA A 30 24.73 12.98 -6.74
N ILE A 31 24.15 13.59 -7.79
CA ILE A 31 23.93 15.04 -7.83
C ILE A 31 22.51 15.41 -7.42
N GLU A 32 21.53 14.61 -7.84
CA GLU A 32 20.11 14.99 -7.83
C GLU A 32 19.26 14.26 -6.77
N PHE A 33 19.82 13.22 -6.16
CA PHE A 33 19.16 12.39 -5.14
C PHE A 33 20.08 12.09 -3.95
N LYS A 34 20.94 13.04 -3.56
CA LYS A 34 21.90 12.91 -2.45
C LYS A 34 21.23 12.50 -1.15
N ARG A 35 20.02 13.00 -0.92
CA ARG A 35 19.22 12.72 0.28
C ARG A 35 18.88 11.24 0.50
N LEU A 36 19.05 10.40 -0.52
CA LEU A 36 18.84 8.96 -0.35
C LEU A 36 19.95 8.31 0.47
N GLY A 37 21.17 8.86 0.52
CA GLY A 37 22.20 8.44 1.48
C GLY A 37 22.48 6.93 1.53
N GLY A 38 22.38 6.22 0.39
CA GLY A 38 22.53 4.76 0.31
C GLY A 38 21.26 3.94 0.56
N MET A 39 20.10 4.58 0.78
CA MET A 39 18.78 3.96 0.81
C MET A 39 18.36 3.52 -0.60
N ALA A 40 17.90 2.27 -0.72
CA ALA A 40 17.26 1.80 -1.94
C ALA A 40 15.76 2.12 -1.86
N TYR A 41 15.32 3.12 -2.64
CA TYR A 41 13.92 3.48 -2.75
C TYR A 41 13.29 2.73 -3.92
N LEU A 42 12.34 1.84 -3.63
CA LEU A 42 11.72 0.89 -4.55
C LEU A 42 10.18 0.97 -4.56
N ASP A 43 9.60 2.12 -4.15
CA ASP A 43 8.16 2.39 -4.20
C ASP A 43 7.76 3.46 -5.25
N HIS A 44 8.45 3.50 -6.39
CA HIS A 44 8.18 4.44 -7.48
C HIS A 44 6.76 4.32 -8.08
N ALA A 45 6.12 3.15 -8.02
CA ALA A 45 4.73 2.97 -8.43
C ALA A 45 3.72 3.56 -7.42
N GLY A 46 4.12 3.74 -6.16
CA GLY A 46 3.36 4.45 -5.15
C GLY A 46 3.46 5.96 -5.36
N ALA A 47 4.69 6.47 -5.30
CA ALA A 47 5.09 7.85 -5.59
C ALA A 47 6.54 7.84 -6.07
N THR A 48 6.87 8.58 -7.13
CA THR A 48 8.28 8.76 -7.52
C THR A 48 8.89 9.96 -6.78
N LEU A 49 10.21 10.13 -6.88
CA LEU A 49 10.91 11.23 -6.21
C LEU A 49 11.15 12.39 -7.18
N TYR A 50 11.07 13.61 -6.65
CA TYR A 50 11.53 14.83 -7.33
C TYR A 50 13.05 14.95 -7.24
N SER A 51 13.71 15.56 -8.22
CA SER A 51 15.15 15.83 -8.10
C SER A 51 15.44 17.07 -7.25
N GLU A 52 16.63 17.13 -6.66
CA GLU A 52 17.13 18.35 -6.01
C GLU A 52 17.17 19.54 -7.00
N LEU A 53 17.62 19.31 -8.24
CA LEU A 53 17.63 20.34 -9.29
C LEU A 53 16.24 20.81 -9.70
N GLN A 54 15.23 19.93 -9.70
CA GLN A 54 13.84 20.31 -9.93
C GLN A 54 13.38 21.29 -8.85
N MET A 55 13.64 20.99 -7.58
CA MET A 55 13.23 21.84 -6.46
C MET A 55 13.99 23.16 -6.43
N GLU A 56 15.29 23.18 -6.71
CA GLU A 56 16.08 24.40 -6.84
C GLU A 56 15.54 25.30 -7.95
N SER A 57 15.17 24.72 -9.10
CA SER A 57 14.62 25.47 -10.22
C SER A 57 13.25 26.06 -9.90
N ILE A 58 12.37 25.30 -9.22
CA ILE A 58 11.07 25.78 -8.76
C ILE A 58 11.24 26.90 -7.73
N PHE A 59 12.14 26.71 -6.75
CA PHE A 59 12.39 27.73 -5.74
C PHE A 59 12.88 29.04 -6.38
N LYS A 60 13.80 28.95 -7.34
CA LYS A 60 14.27 30.10 -8.11
C LYS A 60 13.12 30.77 -8.90
N ASP A 61 12.27 29.98 -9.55
CA ASP A 61 11.12 30.49 -10.31
C ASP A 61 10.14 31.25 -9.41
N LEU A 62 9.74 30.63 -8.30
CA LEU A 62 8.79 31.19 -7.34
C LEU A 62 9.32 32.42 -6.57
N THR A 63 10.64 32.54 -6.40
CA THR A 63 11.25 33.71 -5.74
C THR A 63 11.55 34.85 -6.70
N ALA A 64 11.73 34.58 -7.99
CA ALA A 64 12.02 35.59 -9.00
C ALA A 64 10.75 36.21 -9.62
N ASN A 65 9.61 35.51 -9.57
CA ASN A 65 8.38 35.90 -10.26
C ASN A 65 7.21 36.19 -9.30
N VAL A 66 6.32 37.10 -9.71
CA VAL A 66 5.08 37.41 -8.99
C VAL A 66 3.91 36.71 -9.70
N TYR A 67 3.24 35.80 -9.00
CA TYR A 67 2.07 35.09 -9.54
C TYR A 67 0.78 35.64 -8.95
N GLY A 68 -0.09 36.16 -9.81
CA GLY A 68 -1.45 36.56 -9.45
C GLY A 68 -2.45 35.42 -9.60
N ASN A 69 -3.59 35.49 -8.90
CA ASN A 69 -4.71 34.57 -9.13
C ASN A 69 -5.20 34.72 -10.59
N PRO A 70 -5.29 33.63 -11.39
CA PRO A 70 -5.74 33.67 -12.78
C PRO A 70 -7.13 34.28 -13.01
N HIS A 71 -7.98 34.34 -11.98
CA HIS A 71 -9.32 34.91 -12.08
C HIS A 71 -9.36 36.45 -11.90
N SER A 72 -8.21 37.09 -11.63
CA SER A 72 -8.12 38.56 -11.52
C SER A 72 -7.62 39.20 -12.82
N GLN A 73 -7.81 40.51 -12.98
CA GLN A 73 -7.52 41.27 -14.21
C GLN A 73 -6.19 42.05 -14.13
N SER A 74 -5.24 41.61 -13.31
CA SER A 74 -3.92 42.26 -13.17
C SER A 74 -2.89 41.66 -14.12
N ASP A 75 -1.81 42.40 -14.43
CA ASP A 75 -0.71 41.88 -15.28
C ASP A 75 -0.13 40.57 -14.74
N SER A 76 0.07 40.47 -13.43
CA SER A 76 0.55 39.25 -12.78
C SER A 76 -0.43 38.07 -12.93
N SER A 77 -1.73 38.35 -13.01
CA SER A 77 -2.77 37.35 -13.23
C SER A 77 -2.84 36.87 -14.67
N PHE A 78 -2.67 37.79 -15.65
CA PHE A 78 -2.56 37.43 -17.05
C PHE A 78 -1.33 36.56 -17.31
N ALA A 79 -0.17 36.94 -16.75
CA ALA A 79 1.06 36.14 -16.82
C ALA A 79 0.87 34.74 -16.22
N THR A 80 0.25 34.61 -15.04
CA THR A 80 -0.08 33.29 -14.47
C THR A 80 -1.01 32.49 -15.40
N SER A 81 -1.98 33.15 -16.04
CA SER A 81 -2.92 32.48 -16.96
C SER A 81 -2.20 31.92 -18.19
N ASP A 82 -1.20 32.64 -18.71
CA ASP A 82 -0.36 32.18 -19.82
C ASP A 82 0.50 30.98 -19.41
N ILE A 83 1.04 30.98 -18.19
CA ILE A 83 1.78 29.84 -17.62
C ILE A 83 0.88 28.61 -17.48
N VAL A 84 -0.34 28.78 -16.98
CA VAL A 84 -1.33 27.69 -16.91
C VAL A 84 -1.64 27.14 -18.30
N ARG A 85 -1.84 28.02 -19.30
CA ARG A 85 -2.09 27.60 -20.69
C ARG A 85 -0.90 26.84 -21.28
N SER A 86 0.32 27.32 -21.02
CA SER A 86 1.55 26.63 -21.44
C SER A 86 1.69 25.26 -20.78
N ALA A 87 1.34 25.14 -19.50
CA ALA A 87 1.36 23.86 -18.80
C ALA A 87 0.35 22.86 -19.39
N ARG A 88 -0.85 23.32 -19.78
CA ARG A 88 -1.82 22.48 -20.50
C ARG A 88 -1.26 21.97 -21.82
N GLN A 89 -0.66 22.87 -22.61
CA GLN A 89 -0.06 22.49 -23.89
C GLN A 89 1.03 21.44 -23.67
N GLN A 90 1.89 21.62 -22.67
CA GLN A 90 2.93 20.66 -22.33
C GLN A 90 2.38 19.28 -21.95
N VAL A 91 1.27 19.20 -21.22
CA VAL A 91 0.60 17.93 -20.90
C VAL A 91 0.01 17.27 -22.15
N LEU A 92 -0.59 18.06 -23.04
CA LEU A 92 -1.13 17.55 -24.31
C LEU A 92 0.00 17.05 -25.22
N ASP A 93 1.10 17.79 -25.35
CA ASP A 93 2.27 17.41 -26.14
C ASP A 93 2.87 16.09 -25.62
N TYR A 94 2.93 15.94 -24.29
CA TYR A 94 3.44 14.72 -23.65
C TYR A 94 2.65 13.45 -24.03
N LEU A 95 1.33 13.60 -24.24
CA LEU A 95 0.42 12.53 -24.69
C LEU A 95 0.18 12.54 -26.20
N LYS A 96 0.89 13.39 -26.95
CA LYS A 96 0.69 13.64 -28.38
C LYS A 96 -0.78 13.93 -28.73
N ALA A 97 -1.44 14.66 -27.85
CA ALA A 97 -2.84 15.04 -27.97
C ALA A 97 -2.94 16.38 -28.68
N SER A 98 -3.68 16.43 -29.79
CA SER A 98 -3.95 17.69 -30.49
C SER A 98 -4.83 18.61 -29.64
N PRO A 99 -4.46 19.88 -29.40
CA PRO A 99 -5.28 20.83 -28.63
C PRO A 99 -6.60 21.20 -29.31
N LYS A 100 -6.77 20.83 -30.59
CA LYS A 100 -8.05 20.94 -31.32
C LYS A 100 -9.03 19.86 -30.86
N ASP A 101 -8.54 18.66 -30.61
CA ASP A 101 -9.35 17.47 -30.35
C ASP A 101 -9.40 17.12 -28.86
N TYR A 102 -8.43 17.59 -28.07
CA TYR A 102 -8.29 17.30 -26.66
C TYR A 102 -8.15 18.56 -25.80
N LYS A 103 -8.67 18.46 -24.58
CA LYS A 103 -8.52 19.47 -23.51
C LYS A 103 -7.90 18.85 -22.29
N CYS A 104 -7.08 19.62 -21.58
CA CYS A 104 -6.44 19.22 -20.34
C CYS A 104 -7.11 19.94 -19.18
N ILE A 105 -7.79 19.20 -18.30
CA ILE A 105 -8.45 19.68 -17.08
C ILE A 105 -7.55 19.29 -15.91
N PHE A 106 -7.10 20.25 -15.10
CA PHE A 106 -6.31 19.96 -13.91
C PHE A 106 -7.21 19.48 -12.78
N THR A 107 -6.78 18.44 -12.09
CA THR A 107 -7.48 17.84 -10.95
C THR A 107 -6.49 17.62 -9.80
N SER A 108 -6.95 17.18 -8.63
CA SER A 108 -6.03 16.85 -7.53
C SER A 108 -5.26 15.54 -7.71
N GLY A 109 -5.46 14.84 -8.83
CA GLY A 109 -4.85 13.55 -9.15
C GLY A 109 -5.72 12.69 -10.07
N ALA A 110 -5.21 11.54 -10.49
CA ALA A 110 -5.94 10.60 -11.34
C ALA A 110 -7.24 10.14 -10.67
N THR A 111 -7.25 9.91 -9.35
CA THR A 111 -8.46 9.56 -8.60
C THR A 111 -9.55 10.64 -8.71
N ALA A 112 -9.19 11.93 -8.63
CA ALA A 112 -10.15 13.01 -8.78
C ALA A 112 -10.66 13.13 -10.22
N ALA A 113 -9.79 12.90 -11.21
CA ALA A 113 -10.18 12.83 -12.62
C ALA A 113 -11.16 11.66 -12.89
N LEU A 114 -10.88 10.48 -12.35
CA LEU A 114 -11.76 9.31 -12.43
C LEU A 114 -13.12 9.58 -11.80
N LYS A 115 -13.12 10.17 -10.59
CA LYS A 115 -14.35 10.58 -9.91
C LYS A 115 -15.15 11.57 -10.77
N LEU A 116 -14.50 12.59 -11.33
CA LEU A 116 -15.14 13.59 -12.18
C LEU A 116 -15.81 12.94 -13.40
N VAL A 117 -15.12 12.01 -14.08
CA VAL A 117 -15.74 11.24 -15.18
C VAL A 117 -16.95 10.47 -14.67
N GLY A 118 -16.81 9.69 -13.60
CA GLY A 118 -17.92 8.89 -13.05
C GLY A 118 -19.12 9.73 -12.64
N GLU A 119 -18.90 10.88 -12.00
CA GLU A 119 -19.96 11.78 -11.55
C GLU A 119 -20.67 12.51 -12.69
N ALA A 120 -19.93 12.90 -13.74
CA ALA A 120 -20.46 13.69 -14.84
C ALA A 120 -20.90 12.87 -16.06
N PHE A 121 -20.57 11.57 -16.14
CA PHE A 121 -20.93 10.74 -17.28
C PHE A 121 -22.47 10.59 -17.40
N PRO A 122 -23.05 10.61 -18.61
CA PRO A 122 -24.49 10.60 -18.81
C PRO A 122 -25.08 9.18 -18.65
N TRP A 123 -24.96 8.61 -17.46
CA TRP A 123 -25.48 7.28 -17.15
C TRP A 123 -27.00 7.19 -17.37
N SER A 124 -27.45 6.01 -17.78
CA SER A 124 -28.85 5.63 -17.91
C SER A 124 -29.03 4.15 -17.61
N HIS A 125 -30.27 3.70 -17.45
CA HIS A 125 -30.60 2.28 -17.28
C HIS A 125 -30.17 1.38 -18.47
N GLN A 126 -29.87 1.97 -19.63
CA GLN A 126 -29.35 1.27 -20.81
C GLN A 126 -27.83 1.29 -20.90
N SER A 127 -27.15 2.01 -20.01
CA SER A 127 -25.70 2.17 -20.02
C SER A 127 -25.02 0.94 -19.39
N SER A 128 -23.79 0.69 -19.82
CA SER A 128 -22.90 -0.31 -19.25
C SER A 128 -21.56 0.32 -18.85
N PHE A 129 -21.14 0.07 -17.61
CA PHE A 129 -19.79 0.38 -17.13
C PHE A 129 -18.95 -0.90 -17.04
N VAL A 130 -17.92 -1.00 -17.87
CA VAL A 130 -17.06 -2.17 -17.96
C VAL A 130 -15.64 -1.78 -17.61
N TYR A 131 -14.96 -2.60 -16.82
CA TYR A 131 -13.59 -2.34 -16.43
C TYR A 131 -12.78 -3.63 -16.33
N THR A 132 -11.47 -3.55 -16.51
CA THR A 132 -10.58 -4.71 -16.34
C THR A 132 -10.37 -5.04 -14.86
N MET A 133 -10.12 -6.31 -14.55
CA MET A 133 -9.78 -6.75 -13.18
C MET A 133 -8.54 -6.05 -12.62
N GLU A 134 -7.66 -5.58 -13.49
CA GLU A 134 -6.39 -4.93 -13.17
C GLU A 134 -6.52 -3.43 -12.93
N ASN A 135 -7.71 -2.85 -13.00
CA ASN A 135 -7.89 -1.44 -12.70
C ASN A 135 -7.65 -1.11 -11.22
N HIS A 136 -7.10 0.09 -10.99
CA HIS A 136 -6.98 0.64 -9.65
C HIS A 136 -8.36 0.85 -8.99
N ASN A 137 -8.43 0.76 -7.66
CA ASN A 137 -9.66 0.87 -6.88
C ASN A 137 -10.48 2.14 -7.17
N SER A 138 -9.82 3.25 -7.56
CA SER A 138 -10.51 4.49 -7.95
C SER A 138 -11.39 4.34 -9.19
N VAL A 139 -11.08 3.41 -10.11
CA VAL A 139 -11.94 3.08 -11.26
C VAL A 139 -13.18 2.31 -10.79
N LEU A 140 -13.01 1.41 -9.81
CA LEU A 140 -14.14 0.71 -9.19
C LEU A 140 -15.13 1.69 -8.55
N GLY A 141 -14.66 2.85 -8.06
CA GLY A 141 -15.53 3.90 -7.54
C GLY A 141 -16.52 4.47 -8.56
N ILE A 142 -16.20 4.46 -9.87
CA ILE A 142 -17.10 4.92 -10.93
C ILE A 142 -18.38 4.06 -10.98
N ARG A 143 -18.26 2.78 -10.62
CA ARG A 143 -19.37 1.83 -10.55
C ARG A 143 -20.52 2.34 -9.70
N GLU A 144 -20.22 3.06 -8.62
CA GLU A 144 -21.25 3.54 -7.70
C GLU A 144 -22.19 4.54 -8.38
N TYR A 145 -21.65 5.46 -9.19
CA TYR A 145 -22.44 6.41 -9.98
C TYR A 145 -23.24 5.73 -11.09
N ALA A 146 -22.64 4.74 -11.76
CA ALA A 146 -23.32 3.98 -12.82
C ALA A 146 -24.52 3.20 -12.25
N LEU A 147 -24.30 2.44 -11.17
CA LEU A 147 -25.35 1.63 -10.53
C LEU A 147 -26.48 2.48 -9.94
N GLU A 148 -26.17 3.66 -9.40
CA GLU A 148 -27.18 4.59 -8.87
C GLU A 148 -28.17 5.07 -9.95
N GLN A 149 -27.72 5.18 -11.20
CA GLN A 149 -28.55 5.57 -12.35
C GLN A 149 -29.17 4.36 -13.09
N GLY A 150 -29.10 3.16 -12.49
CA GLY A 150 -29.67 1.93 -13.04
C GLY A 150 -28.83 1.27 -14.14
N ALA A 151 -27.62 1.77 -14.43
CA ALA A 151 -26.72 1.14 -15.39
C ALA A 151 -26.20 -0.21 -14.86
N GLN A 152 -25.77 -1.08 -15.77
CA GLN A 152 -25.09 -2.33 -15.41
C GLN A 152 -23.59 -2.07 -15.23
N ALA A 153 -22.94 -2.80 -14.33
CA ALA A 153 -21.50 -2.72 -14.18
C ALA A 153 -20.84 -4.09 -13.91
N TYR A 154 -19.69 -4.35 -14.52
CA TYR A 154 -18.96 -5.60 -14.28
C TYR A 154 -17.49 -5.53 -14.71
N ALA A 155 -16.71 -6.44 -14.14
CA ALA A 155 -15.30 -6.61 -14.47
C ALA A 155 -15.10 -7.59 -15.64
N VAL A 156 -14.00 -7.43 -16.37
CA VAL A 156 -13.56 -8.37 -17.42
C VAL A 156 -12.10 -8.78 -17.24
N ASN A 157 -11.77 -10.00 -17.66
CA ASN A 157 -10.40 -10.42 -17.90
C ASN A 157 -10.12 -10.38 -19.40
N ILE A 158 -9.10 -9.65 -19.83
CA ILE A 158 -8.62 -9.70 -21.21
C ILE A 158 -7.71 -10.93 -21.37
N GLU A 159 -8.03 -11.80 -22.33
CA GLU A 159 -7.33 -13.06 -22.55
C GLU A 159 -6.24 -12.92 -23.62
N GLU A 160 -6.61 -13.03 -24.89
CA GLU A 160 -5.72 -12.98 -26.05
C GLU A 160 -6.38 -12.21 -27.19
N ALA A 161 -5.55 -11.50 -27.96
CA ALA A 161 -5.95 -10.85 -29.19
C ALA A 161 -5.87 -11.85 -30.34
N GLU A 162 -6.99 -12.05 -31.04
CA GLU A 162 -6.99 -12.78 -32.31
C GLU A 162 -6.52 -11.83 -33.40
N HIS A 163 -5.47 -12.20 -34.11
CA HIS A 163 -4.95 -11.42 -35.23
C HIS A 163 -5.52 -11.92 -36.56
N ASP A 164 -5.85 -10.98 -37.44
CA ASP A 164 -6.18 -11.28 -38.82
C ASP A 164 -4.93 -11.86 -39.52
N THR A 165 -5.09 -13.04 -40.12
CA THR A 165 -3.97 -13.80 -40.71
C THR A 165 -3.37 -13.15 -41.96
N PHE A 166 -4.06 -12.20 -42.59
CA PHE A 166 -3.62 -11.50 -43.80
C PHE A 166 -3.04 -10.11 -43.52
N THR A 167 -3.58 -9.40 -42.52
CA THR A 167 -3.17 -8.01 -42.22
C THR A 167 -2.31 -7.87 -40.96
N GLY A 168 -2.27 -8.89 -40.09
CA GLY A 168 -1.58 -8.85 -38.80
C GLY A 168 -2.25 -7.96 -37.75
N ASN A 169 -3.32 -7.25 -38.11
CA ASN A 169 -4.08 -6.39 -37.21
C ASN A 169 -4.93 -7.22 -36.24
N VAL A 170 -5.22 -6.68 -35.06
CA VAL A 170 -6.12 -7.34 -34.10
C VAL A 170 -7.54 -7.36 -34.69
N ALA A 171 -8.06 -8.56 -34.95
CA ALA A 171 -9.39 -8.80 -35.49
C ALA A 171 -10.45 -8.84 -34.39
N SER A 172 -10.13 -9.42 -33.24
CA SER A 172 -11.01 -9.47 -32.07
C SER A 172 -10.21 -9.68 -30.79
N VAL A 173 -10.80 -9.39 -29.64
CA VAL A 173 -10.22 -9.74 -28.34
C VAL A 173 -11.19 -10.59 -27.55
N ARG A 174 -10.70 -11.72 -27.04
CA ARG A 174 -11.46 -12.55 -26.13
C ARG A 174 -11.42 -11.98 -24.72
N ALA A 175 -12.59 -11.93 -24.08
CA ALA A 175 -12.71 -11.48 -22.71
C ALA A 175 -13.63 -12.39 -21.89
N THR A 176 -13.17 -12.78 -20.69
CA THR A 176 -14.04 -13.42 -19.70
C THR A 176 -14.82 -12.35 -18.96
N LYS A 177 -16.14 -12.51 -18.88
CA LYS A 177 -17.03 -11.63 -18.12
C LYS A 177 -17.17 -12.13 -16.67
N HIS A 178 -17.08 -11.22 -15.70
CA HIS A 178 -17.42 -11.50 -14.30
C HIS A 178 -18.88 -11.17 -14.00
N GLN A 179 -19.30 -11.43 -12.76
CA GLN A 179 -20.66 -11.18 -12.29
C GLN A 179 -21.16 -9.77 -12.66
N ILE A 180 -22.32 -9.71 -13.31
CA ILE A 180 -23.02 -8.46 -13.62
C ILE A 180 -23.64 -7.90 -12.34
N LEU A 181 -23.34 -6.65 -12.06
CA LEU A 181 -23.87 -5.91 -10.92
C LEU A 181 -24.95 -4.95 -11.41
N THR A 182 -26.08 -4.98 -10.71
CA THR A 182 -27.21 -4.06 -10.85
C THR A 182 -27.72 -3.71 -9.46
N ARG A 183 -28.19 -2.47 -9.24
CA ARG A 183 -28.81 -2.06 -7.97
C ARG A 183 -30.25 -1.67 -8.21
N ASN A 184 -31.15 -2.57 -7.82
CA ASN A 184 -32.62 -2.43 -7.87
C ASN A 184 -33.21 -2.11 -9.25
N GLU A 185 -34.33 -2.75 -9.55
CA GLU A 185 -35.28 -2.31 -10.56
C GLU A 185 -35.94 -1.01 -10.07
N ALA A 186 -35.19 0.09 -10.07
CA ALA A 186 -35.76 1.38 -9.70
C ALA A 186 -36.89 1.71 -10.69
N LYS A 187 -38.00 2.20 -10.13
CA LYS A 187 -39.24 2.60 -10.81
C LYS A 187 -38.97 3.69 -11.84
N PHE A 188 -38.46 3.33 -13.01
CA PHE A 188 -38.30 4.27 -14.10
C PHE A 188 -39.64 4.36 -14.82
N LEU A 189 -40.34 5.47 -14.60
CA LEU A 189 -41.35 5.93 -15.55
C LEU A 189 -40.67 6.02 -16.92
N ASP A 190 -41.26 5.40 -17.93
CA ASP A 190 -40.95 5.59 -19.35
C ASP A 190 -40.98 7.09 -19.67
N LYS A 191 -39.91 7.81 -19.35
CA LYS A 191 -39.56 9.02 -20.07
C LYS A 191 -38.73 8.53 -21.23
N ASP A 192 -39.35 8.53 -22.41
CA ASP A 192 -38.71 8.32 -23.70
C ASP A 192 -37.46 9.21 -23.79
N HIS A 193 -36.31 8.67 -23.37
CA HIS A 193 -35.03 9.24 -23.69
C HIS A 193 -34.75 8.85 -25.12
N THR A 194 -35.16 9.73 -26.04
CA THR A 194 -34.96 9.63 -27.50
C THR A 194 -33.48 9.72 -27.96
N GLY A 195 -32.52 9.59 -27.04
CA GLY A 195 -31.08 9.69 -27.29
C GLY A 195 -30.35 8.35 -27.16
N SER A 196 -29.22 8.20 -27.86
CA SER A 196 -28.35 7.02 -27.76
C SER A 196 -27.80 6.87 -26.34
N ALA A 197 -27.88 5.66 -25.78
CA ALA A 197 -27.19 5.30 -24.54
C ALA A 197 -25.67 5.35 -24.72
N TYR A 198 -24.92 5.71 -23.68
CA TYR A 198 -23.46 5.73 -23.69
C TYR A 198 -22.90 4.71 -22.72
N ASN A 199 -21.92 3.94 -23.18
CA ASN A 199 -21.23 2.93 -22.39
C ASN A 199 -19.80 3.40 -22.09
N LEU A 200 -19.24 3.03 -20.94
CA LEU A 200 -17.88 3.39 -20.56
C LEU A 200 -17.05 2.14 -20.29
N PHE A 201 -15.93 2.01 -21.00
CA PHE A 201 -14.94 0.97 -20.79
C PHE A 201 -13.67 1.57 -20.20
N ALA A 202 -13.21 1.05 -19.06
CA ALA A 202 -11.99 1.52 -18.40
C ALA A 202 -10.92 0.41 -18.33
N PHE A 203 -9.67 0.75 -18.60
CA PHE A 203 -8.53 -0.16 -18.41
C PHE A 203 -7.26 0.63 -18.04
N PRO A 204 -6.31 0.03 -17.30
CA PRO A 204 -5.07 0.71 -16.98
C PRO A 204 -4.10 0.59 -18.16
N SER A 205 -3.34 1.64 -18.45
CA SER A 205 -2.18 1.53 -19.38
C SER A 205 -1.12 0.55 -18.86
N GLU A 206 -0.90 0.54 -17.54
CA GLU A 206 -0.01 -0.37 -16.83
C GLU A 206 -0.67 -0.75 -15.50
N CYS A 207 -0.77 -2.05 -15.22
CA CYS A 207 -1.28 -2.57 -13.96
C CYS A 207 -0.32 -2.21 -12.82
N ASN A 208 -0.80 -1.45 -11.83
CA ASN A 208 0.00 -1.04 -10.68
C ASN A 208 0.31 -2.17 -9.68
N PHE A 209 -0.30 -3.35 -9.86
CA PHE A 209 0.00 -4.58 -9.14
C PHE A 209 1.08 -5.38 -9.87
N SER A 210 0.82 -5.86 -11.08
CA SER A 210 1.73 -6.80 -11.78
C SER A 210 2.81 -6.13 -12.61
N GLY A 211 2.64 -4.86 -12.98
CA GLY A 211 3.43 -4.19 -14.02
C GLY A 211 3.00 -4.54 -15.44
N SER A 212 2.01 -5.41 -15.66
CA SER A 212 1.57 -5.76 -17.02
C SER A 212 1.03 -4.54 -17.76
N LYS A 213 1.51 -4.29 -18.97
CA LYS A 213 1.01 -3.22 -19.85
C LYS A 213 -0.14 -3.72 -20.70
N PHE A 214 -1.16 -2.89 -20.85
CA PHE A 214 -2.29 -3.19 -21.74
C PHE A 214 -2.05 -2.57 -23.11
N SER A 215 -2.36 -3.32 -24.17
CA SER A 215 -2.33 -2.79 -25.52
C SER A 215 -3.34 -1.64 -25.65
N LEU A 216 -2.88 -0.49 -26.14
CA LEU A 216 -3.73 0.66 -26.39
C LEU A 216 -4.66 0.46 -27.61
N GLU A 217 -4.43 -0.59 -28.41
CA GLU A 217 -5.36 -1.05 -29.45
C GLU A 217 -6.76 -1.34 -28.88
N LEU A 218 -6.86 -1.65 -27.57
CA LEU A 218 -8.14 -1.82 -26.87
C LEU A 218 -9.07 -0.62 -27.04
N VAL A 219 -8.54 0.60 -27.24
CA VAL A 219 -9.35 1.78 -27.56
C VAL A 219 -10.17 1.57 -28.82
N LYS A 220 -9.52 1.10 -29.90
CA LYS A 220 -10.17 0.84 -31.18
C LYS A 220 -11.12 -0.35 -31.08
N ILE A 221 -10.64 -1.45 -30.48
CA ILE A 221 -11.40 -2.69 -30.32
C ILE A 221 -12.70 -2.47 -29.56
N VAL A 222 -12.69 -1.67 -28.49
CA VAL A 222 -13.91 -1.35 -27.73
C VAL A 222 -14.83 -0.45 -28.54
N LYS A 223 -14.31 0.61 -29.17
CA LYS A 223 -15.13 1.55 -29.95
C LYS A 223 -15.80 0.90 -31.16
N GLU A 224 -15.16 -0.11 -31.75
CA GLU A 224 -15.67 -0.90 -32.87
C GLU A 224 -16.48 -2.14 -32.42
N ASP A 225 -16.67 -2.32 -31.10
CA ASP A 225 -17.41 -3.42 -30.50
C ASP A 225 -16.89 -4.82 -30.90
N LEU A 226 -15.56 -4.95 -30.97
CA LEU A 226 -14.83 -6.16 -31.37
C LEU A 226 -14.44 -7.07 -30.18
N ILE A 227 -15.01 -6.83 -28.99
CA ILE A 227 -14.84 -7.71 -27.84
C ILE A 227 -15.78 -8.91 -27.97
N ARG A 228 -15.23 -10.12 -27.86
CA ARG A 228 -15.99 -11.37 -27.86
C ARG A 228 -15.97 -11.98 -26.46
N TYR A 229 -17.15 -12.08 -25.84
CA TYR A 229 -17.30 -12.73 -24.55
C TYR A 229 -17.45 -14.24 -24.69
N SER A 230 -16.79 -14.98 -23.80
CA SER A 230 -16.81 -16.44 -23.79
C SER A 230 -18.20 -17.05 -23.55
N ASP A 231 -19.15 -16.27 -23.02
CA ASP A 231 -20.54 -16.68 -22.79
C ASP A 231 -21.47 -16.46 -23.99
N GLY A 232 -20.95 -15.94 -25.11
CA GLY A 232 -21.72 -15.70 -26.34
C GLY A 232 -22.74 -14.55 -26.24
N SER A 233 -22.66 -13.71 -25.21
CA SER A 233 -23.60 -12.58 -25.05
C SER A 233 -23.51 -11.58 -26.22
N PRO A 234 -24.63 -11.01 -26.69
CA PRO A 234 -24.66 -10.08 -27.83
C PRO A 234 -23.89 -8.77 -27.58
N SER A 235 -23.58 -8.08 -28.69
CA SER A 235 -23.06 -6.70 -28.73
C SER A 235 -23.93 -5.73 -27.93
N PHE A 236 -23.30 -4.76 -27.27
CA PHE A 236 -24.02 -3.77 -26.47
C PHE A 236 -24.82 -2.82 -27.35
N LYS A 237 -25.98 -2.39 -26.85
CA LYS A 237 -26.68 -1.23 -27.39
C LYS A 237 -26.00 0.03 -26.84
N GLY A 238 -25.77 1.03 -27.69
CA GLY A 238 -25.21 2.32 -27.28
C GLY A 238 -23.78 2.57 -27.75
N CYS A 239 -23.31 3.81 -27.57
CA CYS A 239 -22.02 4.27 -28.04
C CYS A 239 -20.95 4.08 -26.96
N TRP A 240 -19.87 3.37 -27.31
CA TRP A 240 -18.75 3.16 -26.40
C TRP A 240 -17.86 4.40 -26.24
N LYS A 241 -17.47 4.64 -24.99
CA LYS A 241 -16.44 5.57 -24.56
C LYS A 241 -15.34 4.83 -23.83
N VAL A 242 -14.10 5.25 -24.04
CA VAL A 242 -12.93 4.57 -23.49
C VAL A 242 -12.15 5.49 -22.55
N LEU A 243 -11.90 4.99 -21.34
CA LEU A 243 -11.08 5.62 -20.33
C LEU A 243 -9.78 4.83 -20.12
N ILE A 244 -8.65 5.49 -20.27
CA ILE A 244 -7.33 4.94 -19.94
C ILE A 244 -6.91 5.48 -18.57
N ASP A 245 -6.76 4.58 -17.60
CA ASP A 245 -6.04 4.88 -16.35
C ASP A 245 -4.53 4.89 -16.65
N ALA A 246 -4.01 6.07 -16.96
CA ALA A 246 -2.61 6.29 -17.26
C ALA A 246 -1.78 6.60 -16.00
N ALA A 247 -2.34 6.56 -14.80
CA ALA A 247 -1.64 7.00 -13.60
C ALA A 247 -0.30 6.29 -13.37
N LYS A 248 -0.18 5.00 -13.74
CA LYS A 248 1.08 4.25 -13.60
C LYS A 248 1.93 4.19 -14.87
N GLY A 249 1.32 3.90 -16.03
CA GLY A 249 2.06 3.67 -17.28
C GLY A 249 2.67 4.94 -17.86
N CYS A 250 2.10 6.11 -17.56
CA CYS A 250 2.51 7.37 -18.18
C CYS A 250 3.96 7.78 -17.87
N ALA A 251 4.61 7.22 -16.84
CA ALA A 251 6.00 7.52 -16.51
C ALA A 251 7.02 6.84 -17.45
N THR A 252 6.64 5.74 -18.11
CA THR A 252 7.52 4.93 -18.96
C THR A 252 6.97 4.70 -20.37
N ASP A 253 5.66 4.86 -20.55
CA ASP A 253 4.94 4.58 -21.79
C ASP A 253 3.64 5.40 -21.86
N PRO A 254 3.73 6.73 -22.03
CA PRO A 254 2.57 7.61 -22.12
C PRO A 254 1.71 7.26 -23.34
N PRO A 255 0.37 7.21 -23.19
CA PRO A 255 -0.52 6.98 -24.31
C PRO A 255 -0.32 7.97 -25.46
N ASP A 256 -0.21 7.46 -26.68
CA ASP A 256 -0.10 8.26 -27.91
C ASP A 256 -1.50 8.53 -28.47
N LEU A 257 -2.09 9.68 -28.09
CA LEU A 257 -3.47 10.03 -28.47
C LEU A 257 -3.63 10.42 -29.95
N SER A 258 -2.52 10.61 -30.66
CA SER A 258 -2.54 10.75 -32.13
C SER A 258 -2.82 9.41 -32.84
N LYS A 259 -2.51 8.29 -32.19
CA LYS A 259 -2.74 6.93 -32.69
C LYS A 259 -3.99 6.30 -32.08
N TYR A 260 -4.16 6.46 -30.78
CA TYR A 260 -5.22 5.85 -30.00
C TYR A 260 -6.16 6.93 -29.49
N ASN A 261 -7.22 7.21 -30.24
CA ASN A 261 -8.20 8.24 -29.88
C ASN A 261 -9.08 7.76 -28.70
N ALA A 262 -8.54 7.79 -27.48
CA ALA A 262 -9.30 7.53 -26.26
C ALA A 262 -10.16 8.75 -25.90
N ASP A 263 -11.31 8.54 -25.26
CA ASP A 263 -12.20 9.63 -24.86
C ASP A 263 -11.72 10.32 -23.58
N PHE A 264 -11.11 9.55 -22.67
CA PHE A 264 -10.61 10.03 -21.38
C PHE A 264 -9.26 9.39 -21.06
N VAL A 265 -8.29 10.19 -20.62
CA VAL A 265 -7.02 9.71 -20.05
C VAL A 265 -6.75 10.43 -18.74
N VAL A 266 -6.41 9.69 -17.69
CA VAL A 266 -6.13 10.25 -16.36
C VAL A 266 -4.68 10.06 -15.95
N ILE A 267 -4.07 11.10 -15.39
CA ILE A 267 -2.65 11.08 -14.96
C ILE A 267 -2.45 11.72 -13.58
N SER A 268 -1.32 11.44 -12.94
CA SER A 268 -0.88 12.07 -11.68
C SER A 268 0.60 12.45 -11.76
N PHE A 269 0.93 13.73 -11.64
CA PHE A 269 2.29 14.22 -11.92
C PHE A 269 3.34 13.74 -10.92
N TYR A 270 2.96 13.53 -9.67
CA TYR A 270 3.85 12.99 -8.64
C TYR A 270 4.32 11.54 -8.93
N LYS A 271 3.67 10.83 -9.86
CA LYS A 271 4.13 9.50 -10.33
C LYS A 271 5.11 9.60 -11.50
N LEU A 272 5.13 10.72 -12.22
CA LEU A 272 6.04 10.97 -13.34
C LEU A 272 7.40 11.49 -12.85
N PHE A 273 7.39 12.51 -11.99
CA PHE A 273 8.59 13.20 -11.52
C PHE A 273 8.49 13.70 -10.06
N GLY A 274 7.57 13.17 -9.26
CA GLY A 274 7.58 13.28 -7.80
C GLY A 274 6.97 14.55 -7.19
N TYR A 275 7.16 15.71 -7.81
CA TYR A 275 6.55 16.98 -7.37
C TYR A 275 5.89 17.69 -8.55
N PRO A 276 4.68 18.27 -8.42
CA PRO A 276 3.91 18.43 -7.19
C PRO A 276 3.02 17.22 -6.85
N THR A 277 2.82 16.99 -5.55
CA THR A 277 1.75 16.13 -5.03
C THR A 277 0.41 16.88 -5.05
N GLY A 278 -0.70 16.15 -5.06
CA GLY A 278 -2.04 16.76 -5.10
C GLY A 278 -2.38 17.45 -6.42
N LEU A 279 -1.70 17.12 -7.51
CA LEU A 279 -2.00 17.58 -8.86
C LEU A 279 -1.98 16.42 -9.86
N GLY A 280 -2.99 16.39 -10.72
CA GLY A 280 -3.12 15.48 -11.85
C GLY A 280 -3.91 16.15 -12.96
N ALA A 281 -4.28 15.37 -13.97
CA ALA A 281 -5.10 15.88 -15.06
C ALA A 281 -6.04 14.82 -15.61
N LEU A 282 -7.18 15.29 -16.09
CA LEU A 282 -8.06 14.61 -17.03
C LEU A 282 -7.79 15.19 -18.42
N ILE A 283 -7.33 14.35 -19.34
CA ILE A 283 -7.24 14.67 -20.75
C ILE A 283 -8.48 14.10 -21.41
N VAL A 284 -9.29 14.97 -21.99
CA VAL A 284 -10.62 14.63 -22.49
C VAL A 284 -10.75 15.03 -23.95
N HIS A 285 -11.28 14.11 -24.77
CA HIS A 285 -11.65 14.41 -26.14
C HIS A 285 -12.81 15.42 -26.17
N THR A 286 -12.78 16.44 -27.04
CA THR A 286 -13.77 17.53 -27.08
C THR A 286 -15.20 17.01 -27.18
N ASP A 287 -15.44 15.99 -28.01
CA ASP A 287 -16.76 15.39 -28.13
C ASP A 287 -17.20 14.60 -26.90
N ALA A 288 -16.26 13.98 -26.18
CA ALA A 288 -16.55 13.32 -24.91
C ALA A 288 -16.83 14.34 -23.80
N ALA A 289 -16.13 15.48 -23.79
CA ALA A 289 -16.37 16.57 -22.84
C ALA A 289 -17.79 17.14 -22.93
N LYS A 290 -18.35 17.25 -24.14
CA LYS A 290 -19.75 17.70 -24.36
C LYS A 290 -20.79 16.75 -23.76
N LEU A 291 -20.45 15.49 -23.56
CA LEU A 291 -21.33 14.49 -22.96
C LEU A 291 -21.36 14.59 -21.43
N LEU A 292 -20.29 15.09 -20.82
CA LEU A 292 -20.17 15.21 -19.38
C LEU A 292 -21.11 16.31 -18.86
N LYS A 293 -22.03 15.94 -17.96
CA LYS A 293 -23.03 16.83 -17.37
C LYS A 293 -22.75 17.00 -15.88
N ARG A 294 -22.40 18.22 -15.46
CA ARG A 294 -22.26 18.56 -14.04
C ARG A 294 -23.54 19.15 -13.47
N THR A 295 -23.93 18.67 -12.29
CA THR A 295 -24.98 19.29 -11.47
C THR A 295 -24.41 20.43 -10.63
N TYR A 296 -23.31 20.17 -9.92
CA TYR A 296 -22.63 21.14 -9.07
C TYR A 296 -21.96 22.26 -9.89
N PHE A 297 -21.91 23.46 -9.32
CA PHE A 297 -21.18 24.62 -9.84
C PHE A 297 -20.50 25.37 -8.69
N SER A 298 -19.48 26.15 -9.02
CA SER A 298 -18.61 26.82 -8.07
C SER A 298 -18.05 28.12 -8.65
N GLY A 299 -17.36 28.93 -7.84
CA GLY A 299 -16.56 30.04 -8.37
C GLY A 299 -15.58 29.55 -9.43
N GLY A 300 -15.34 30.35 -10.47
CA GLY A 300 -14.49 29.94 -11.60
C GLY A 300 -15.22 29.14 -12.70
N THR A 301 -16.28 28.37 -12.37
CA THR A 301 -17.04 27.58 -13.36
C THR A 301 -18.29 28.28 -13.89
N VAL A 302 -18.75 29.32 -13.19
CA VAL A 302 -19.90 30.15 -13.58
C VAL A 302 -19.48 31.52 -14.07
N ALA A 303 -20.23 32.03 -15.05
CA ALA A 303 -20.17 33.42 -15.50
C ALA A 303 -21.13 34.30 -14.69
N ALA A 304 -22.28 33.77 -14.28
CA ALA A 304 -23.22 34.44 -13.40
C ALA A 304 -24.09 33.44 -12.63
N SER A 305 -24.49 33.78 -11.41
CA SER A 305 -25.52 33.07 -10.64
C SER A 305 -26.29 34.08 -9.82
N ILE A 306 -27.57 33.82 -9.58
CA ILE A 306 -28.42 34.69 -8.75
C ILE A 306 -28.76 33.92 -7.46
N ALA A 307 -28.64 34.58 -6.31
CA ALA A 307 -28.64 33.88 -5.01
C ALA A 307 -30.04 33.46 -4.53
N ASP A 308 -31.08 34.22 -4.89
CA ASP A 308 -32.46 34.05 -4.43
C ASP A 308 -33.37 33.39 -5.47
N ILE A 309 -32.86 33.07 -6.67
CA ILE A 309 -33.57 32.30 -7.70
C ILE A 309 -32.67 31.22 -8.29
N ASN A 310 -33.29 30.15 -8.81
CA ASN A 310 -32.56 29.06 -9.47
C ASN A 310 -32.09 29.46 -10.88
N TYR A 311 -31.10 30.36 -10.94
CA TYR A 311 -30.47 30.81 -12.18
C TYR A 311 -28.95 30.70 -12.11
N VAL A 312 -28.38 29.98 -13.09
CA VAL A 312 -26.94 29.79 -13.24
C VAL A 312 -26.57 29.84 -14.72
N LYS A 313 -25.64 30.73 -15.07
CA LYS A 313 -24.97 30.76 -16.38
C LYS A 313 -23.55 30.24 -16.22
N ARG A 314 -23.25 29.09 -16.82
CA ARG A 314 -21.91 28.47 -16.80
C ARG A 314 -20.98 29.13 -17.82
N ARG A 315 -19.66 29.03 -17.58
CA ARG A 315 -18.66 29.40 -18.59
C ARG A 315 -18.68 28.41 -19.76
N GLU A 316 -18.21 28.85 -20.92
CA GLU A 316 -18.27 28.07 -22.16
C GLU A 316 -17.02 27.21 -22.40
N GLY A 317 -15.87 27.56 -21.80
CA GLY A 317 -14.64 26.78 -21.90
C GLY A 317 -14.76 25.43 -21.21
N ILE A 318 -14.30 24.36 -21.86
CA ILE A 318 -14.32 22.99 -21.29
C ILE A 318 -13.50 22.98 -20.00
N GLU A 319 -12.28 23.50 -20.01
CA GLU A 319 -11.40 23.54 -18.84
C GLU A 319 -12.07 24.28 -17.67
N GLU A 320 -12.64 25.45 -17.96
CA GLU A 320 -13.30 26.28 -16.95
C GLU A 320 -14.56 25.63 -16.35
N LEU A 321 -15.26 24.78 -17.10
CA LEU A 321 -16.46 24.09 -16.63
C LEU A 321 -16.14 23.03 -15.55
N PHE A 322 -14.94 22.46 -15.62
CA PHE A 322 -14.53 21.29 -14.82
C PHE A 322 -13.48 21.62 -13.75
N GLU A 323 -13.01 22.87 -13.66
CA GLU A 323 -12.03 23.32 -12.67
C GLU A 323 -12.68 24.21 -11.61
N ASP A 324 -12.99 23.59 -10.46
CA ASP A 324 -13.65 24.29 -9.36
C ASP A 324 -12.73 25.29 -8.66
N GLY A 325 -13.18 26.53 -8.53
CA GLY A 325 -12.51 27.57 -7.77
C GLY A 325 -11.21 28.05 -8.39
N THR A 326 -10.27 28.42 -7.52
CA THR A 326 -8.91 28.78 -7.93
C THR A 326 -8.08 27.51 -8.06
N ILE A 327 -7.61 27.21 -9.27
CA ILE A 327 -6.68 26.11 -9.52
C ILE A 327 -5.34 26.33 -8.81
N PRO A 328 -4.59 25.27 -8.43
CA PRO A 328 -3.30 25.40 -7.76
C PRO A 328 -2.22 25.89 -8.74
N PHE A 329 -2.31 27.15 -9.16
CA PHE A 329 -1.54 27.73 -10.26
C PHE A 329 -0.02 27.71 -10.03
N LEU A 330 0.46 27.78 -8.79
CA LEU A 330 1.89 27.63 -8.46
C LEU A 330 2.38 26.18 -8.66
N SER A 331 1.56 25.21 -8.27
CA SER A 331 1.86 23.79 -8.54
C SER A 331 1.82 23.50 -10.04
N ILE A 332 0.87 24.11 -10.77
CA ILE A 332 0.79 24.00 -12.23
C ILE A 332 2.01 24.62 -12.90
N ALA A 333 2.44 25.81 -12.48
CA ALA A 333 3.67 26.46 -12.97
C ALA A 333 4.90 25.56 -12.78
N SER A 334 4.96 24.87 -11.63
CA SER A 334 6.05 23.96 -11.29
C SER A 334 6.17 22.73 -12.22
N LEU A 335 5.11 22.37 -12.98
CA LEU A 335 5.13 21.22 -13.89
C LEU A 335 6.21 21.34 -14.95
N CYS A 336 6.49 22.55 -15.43
CA CYS A 336 7.48 22.76 -16.48
C CYS A 336 8.88 22.27 -16.08
N HIS A 337 9.22 22.32 -14.78
CA HIS A 337 10.49 21.83 -14.26
C HIS A 337 10.54 20.31 -14.19
N GLY A 338 9.44 19.64 -13.85
CA GLY A 338 9.33 18.18 -13.91
C GLY A 338 9.42 17.64 -15.33
N PHE A 339 8.72 18.27 -16.28
CA PHE A 339 8.79 17.89 -17.69
C PHE A 339 10.16 18.16 -18.31
N LYS A 340 10.91 19.18 -17.85
CA LYS A 340 12.31 19.38 -18.27
C LYS A 340 13.19 18.16 -17.93
N VAL A 341 12.99 17.55 -16.75
CA VAL A 341 13.70 16.30 -16.37
C VAL A 341 13.35 15.19 -17.36
N LEU A 342 12.07 14.92 -17.58
CA LEU A 342 11.63 13.87 -18.51
C LEU A 342 12.12 14.10 -19.95
N ASN A 343 12.10 15.35 -20.42
CA ASN A 343 12.57 15.70 -21.76
C ASN A 343 14.09 15.54 -21.90
N SER A 344 14.86 15.83 -20.84
CA SER A 344 16.31 15.67 -20.84
C SER A 344 16.75 14.20 -20.90
N LEU A 345 16.01 13.31 -20.25
CA LEU A 345 16.28 11.87 -20.23
C LEU A 345 15.61 11.16 -21.41
N THR A 346 14.49 11.69 -21.89
CA THR A 346 13.55 11.09 -22.86
C THR A 346 12.82 9.85 -22.31
N ILE A 347 11.54 9.75 -22.62
CA ILE A 347 10.71 8.61 -22.20
C ILE A 347 11.23 7.26 -22.73
N PRO A 348 11.65 7.12 -24.00
CA PRO A 348 12.19 5.85 -24.47
C PRO A 348 13.43 5.39 -23.68
N ALA A 349 14.31 6.30 -23.27
CA ALA A 349 15.48 5.92 -22.49
C ALA A 349 15.10 5.54 -21.04
N ILE A 350 14.20 6.28 -20.40
CA ILE A 350 13.65 5.92 -19.07
C ILE A 350 13.01 4.52 -19.12
N SER A 351 12.23 4.24 -20.16
CA SER A 351 11.58 2.95 -20.38
C SER A 351 12.61 1.83 -20.49
N ARG A 352 13.62 1.97 -21.36
CA ARG A 352 14.70 0.99 -21.53
C ARG A 352 15.49 0.77 -20.24
N HIS A 353 15.93 1.83 -19.59
CA HIS A 353 16.69 1.76 -18.33
C HIS A 353 15.93 1.04 -17.21
N THR A 354 14.68 1.42 -16.98
CA THR A 354 13.88 0.83 -15.90
C THR A 354 13.45 -0.60 -16.24
N SER A 355 13.21 -0.92 -17.51
CA SER A 355 12.98 -2.29 -17.97
C SER A 355 14.22 -3.17 -17.79
N SER A 356 15.43 -2.70 -18.09
CA SER A 356 16.66 -3.47 -17.85
C SER A 356 16.81 -3.88 -16.38
N LEU A 357 16.57 -2.94 -15.46
CA LEU A 357 16.63 -3.21 -14.02
C LEU A 357 15.53 -4.17 -13.57
N ALA A 358 14.30 -4.01 -14.06
CA ALA A 358 13.18 -4.87 -13.70
C ALA A 358 13.32 -6.29 -14.24
N THR A 359 13.84 -6.44 -15.47
CA THR A 359 14.14 -7.75 -16.09
C THR A 359 15.23 -8.46 -15.30
N TYR A 360 16.36 -7.79 -15.06
CA TYR A 360 17.45 -8.37 -14.26
C TYR A 360 16.97 -8.83 -12.87
N LEU A 361 16.21 -7.98 -12.15
CA LEU A 361 15.64 -8.36 -10.86
C LEU A 361 14.74 -9.58 -10.98
N ARG A 362 13.83 -9.59 -11.96
CA ARG A 362 12.88 -10.69 -12.16
C ARG A 362 13.62 -12.00 -12.44
N ASP A 363 14.63 -12.00 -13.30
CA ASP A 363 15.38 -13.20 -13.67
C ASP A 363 16.11 -13.79 -12.47
N ILE A 364 16.75 -12.95 -11.65
CA ILE A 364 17.40 -13.39 -10.42
C ILE A 364 16.40 -13.96 -9.43
N LEU A 365 15.30 -13.26 -9.13
CA LEU A 365 14.29 -13.75 -8.18
C LEU A 365 13.65 -15.07 -8.65
N VAL A 366 13.41 -15.24 -9.95
CA VAL A 366 12.90 -16.49 -10.54
C VAL A 366 13.92 -17.62 -10.43
N ALA A 367 15.22 -17.32 -10.43
CA ALA A 367 16.29 -18.31 -10.30
C ALA A 367 16.60 -18.71 -8.84
N LEU A 368 16.21 -17.90 -7.84
CA LEU A 368 16.51 -18.19 -6.43
C LEU A 368 15.82 -19.47 -5.94
N ARG A 369 16.62 -20.37 -5.34
CA ARG A 369 16.19 -21.65 -4.78
C ARG A 369 16.73 -21.82 -3.36
N HIS A 370 15.93 -22.46 -2.51
CA HIS A 370 16.41 -23.00 -1.24
C HIS A 370 17.32 -24.22 -1.50
N PRO A 371 18.13 -24.66 -0.51
CA PRO A 371 18.99 -25.84 -0.66
C PRO A 371 18.26 -27.14 -1.01
N ASN A 372 16.96 -27.24 -0.70
CA ASN A 372 16.12 -28.38 -1.04
C ASN A 372 15.51 -28.30 -2.47
N GLY A 373 15.84 -27.26 -3.24
CA GLY A 373 15.35 -27.05 -4.60
C GLY A 373 14.01 -26.32 -4.71
N THR A 374 13.35 -25.98 -3.59
CA THR A 374 12.11 -25.19 -3.61
C THR A 374 12.40 -23.75 -4.06
N SER A 375 11.51 -23.17 -4.87
CA SER A 375 11.61 -21.75 -5.28
C SER A 375 11.40 -20.82 -4.09
N VAL A 376 12.28 -19.82 -3.96
CA VAL A 376 12.21 -18.81 -2.91
C VAL A 376 11.12 -17.78 -3.22
N CYS A 377 10.95 -17.43 -4.49
CA CYS A 377 10.00 -16.41 -4.94
C CYS A 377 8.90 -17.00 -5.82
N THR A 378 7.69 -16.46 -5.70
CA THR A 378 6.60 -16.60 -6.67
C THR A 378 6.30 -15.22 -7.27
N ILE A 379 6.67 -14.98 -8.52
CA ILE A 379 6.46 -13.70 -9.22
C ILE A 379 5.07 -13.67 -9.88
N TYR A 380 4.41 -12.52 -9.83
CA TYR A 380 3.13 -12.26 -10.49
C TYR A 380 3.28 -11.43 -11.77
N GLY A 381 2.35 -11.63 -12.72
CA GLY A 381 2.26 -10.83 -13.96
C GLY A 381 3.00 -11.36 -15.18
N SER A 382 3.92 -12.31 -15.04
CA SER A 382 4.62 -12.94 -16.17
C SER A 382 3.80 -14.12 -16.71
N ARG A 383 3.43 -14.10 -18.00
CA ARG A 383 2.64 -15.18 -18.62
C ARG A 383 3.49 -16.30 -19.24
N SER A 384 4.81 -16.15 -19.34
CA SER A 384 5.74 -17.25 -19.68
C SER A 384 7.20 -16.78 -19.56
N SER A 385 8.16 -17.71 -19.56
CA SER A 385 9.61 -17.41 -19.51
C SER A 385 10.18 -16.70 -20.76
N LYS A 386 9.32 -16.29 -21.71
CA LYS A 386 9.67 -15.51 -22.91
C LYS A 386 8.78 -14.28 -23.09
N THR A 387 8.32 -13.68 -21.99
CA THR A 387 7.57 -12.41 -22.06
C THR A 387 8.50 -11.34 -22.62
N LEU A 388 8.13 -10.72 -23.75
CA LEU A 388 8.90 -9.66 -24.39
C LEU A 388 9.05 -8.50 -23.40
N CYS A 389 10.24 -7.88 -23.34
CA CYS A 389 10.56 -6.74 -22.48
C CYS A 389 9.59 -5.54 -22.63
N ASN A 390 8.82 -5.49 -23.72
CA ASN A 390 7.88 -4.42 -24.04
C ASN A 390 6.50 -4.58 -23.39
N GLU A 391 6.15 -5.76 -22.85
CA GLU A 391 4.81 -6.04 -22.29
C GLU A 391 4.70 -5.77 -20.78
N MET A 392 5.83 -5.47 -20.13
CA MET A 392 5.91 -5.24 -18.68
C MET A 392 6.52 -3.87 -18.40
N GLY A 393 5.98 -3.19 -17.39
CA GLY A 393 6.54 -2.00 -16.79
C GLY A 393 7.58 -2.33 -15.71
N PRO A 394 8.12 -1.31 -15.03
CA PRO A 394 9.23 -1.44 -14.10
C PRO A 394 8.77 -1.89 -12.70
N VAL A 395 7.80 -2.80 -12.64
CA VAL A 395 7.21 -3.34 -11.42
C VAL A 395 7.47 -4.85 -11.36
N VAL A 396 7.90 -5.32 -10.20
CA VAL A 396 8.08 -6.74 -9.87
C VAL A 396 7.34 -7.01 -8.58
N SER A 397 6.22 -7.74 -8.68
CA SER A 397 5.41 -8.15 -7.53
C SER A 397 5.53 -9.63 -7.29
N PHE A 398 5.67 -10.02 -6.03
CA PHE A 398 5.95 -11.40 -5.65
C PHE A 398 5.59 -11.70 -4.19
N ASN A 399 5.54 -12.98 -3.85
CA ASN A 399 5.57 -13.47 -2.47
C ASN A 399 6.74 -14.43 -2.29
N LEU A 400 7.24 -14.52 -1.06
CA LEU A 400 8.35 -15.39 -0.68
C LEU A 400 7.84 -16.68 -0.03
N ARG A 401 8.58 -17.77 -0.21
CA ARG A 401 8.32 -19.07 0.39
C ARG A 401 9.43 -19.46 1.34
N GLN A 402 9.08 -20.31 2.29
CA GLN A 402 10.01 -21.01 3.17
C GLN A 402 10.43 -22.35 2.52
N PRO A 403 11.48 -23.03 3.03
CA PRO A 403 11.89 -24.33 2.52
C PRO A 403 10.79 -25.39 2.52
N ASP A 404 9.90 -25.36 3.51
CA ASP A 404 8.77 -26.29 3.63
C ASP A 404 7.62 -25.97 2.65
N GLY A 405 7.74 -24.89 1.88
CA GLY A 405 6.74 -24.44 0.91
C GLY A 405 5.68 -23.51 1.48
N SER A 406 5.68 -23.24 2.79
CA SER A 406 4.81 -22.24 3.42
C SER A 406 5.19 -20.82 3.00
N TRP A 407 4.26 -19.87 3.16
CA TRP A 407 4.48 -18.48 2.76
C TRP A 407 5.19 -17.69 3.87
N VAL A 408 6.00 -16.72 3.45
CA VAL A 408 6.50 -15.65 4.33
C VAL A 408 5.51 -14.49 4.26
N GLY A 409 5.15 -13.93 5.42
CA GLY A 409 4.24 -12.80 5.50
C GLY A 409 4.83 -11.56 4.82
N HIS A 410 4.07 -10.89 3.95
CA HIS A 410 4.62 -9.74 3.22
C HIS A 410 5.01 -8.58 4.16
N ARG A 411 4.33 -8.40 5.30
CA ARG A 411 4.64 -7.35 6.27
C ARG A 411 5.90 -7.67 7.08
N GLU A 412 6.24 -8.94 7.25
CA GLU A 412 7.57 -9.35 7.73
C GLU A 412 8.65 -8.88 6.77
N VAL A 413 8.46 -9.11 5.46
CA VAL A 413 9.38 -8.64 4.42
C VAL A 413 9.54 -7.12 4.44
N GLU A 414 8.44 -6.36 4.58
CA GLU A 414 8.46 -4.89 4.70
C GLU A 414 9.28 -4.40 5.90
N LYS A 415 9.06 -5.01 7.07
CA LYS A 415 9.76 -4.66 8.32
C LYS A 415 11.27 -4.93 8.19
N LEU A 416 11.65 -6.10 7.65
CA LEU A 416 13.06 -6.46 7.44
C LEU A 416 13.74 -5.62 6.35
N ALA A 417 13.02 -5.31 5.27
CA ALA A 417 13.51 -4.41 4.21
C ALA A 417 13.79 -3.01 4.76
N SER A 418 12.89 -2.48 5.58
CA SER A 418 13.05 -1.17 6.23
C SER A 418 14.30 -1.13 7.11
N LEU A 419 14.55 -2.17 7.90
CA LEU A 419 15.77 -2.31 8.72
C LEU A 419 17.05 -2.41 7.88
N SER A 420 16.94 -2.91 6.64
CA SER A 420 18.04 -3.02 5.68
C SER A 420 18.22 -1.76 4.81
N GLY A 421 17.50 -0.67 5.13
CA GLY A 421 17.56 0.57 4.35
C GLY A 421 16.99 0.42 2.93
N ILE A 422 15.95 -0.38 2.79
CA ILE A 422 15.17 -0.60 1.56
C ILE A 422 13.74 -0.15 1.82
N GLN A 423 13.22 0.73 0.97
CA GLN A 423 11.83 1.20 1.02
C GLN A 423 11.05 0.55 -0.11
N LEU A 424 10.07 -0.28 0.23
CA LEU A 424 9.20 -0.97 -0.72
C LEU A 424 7.76 -0.95 -0.20
N ARG A 425 6.81 -1.52 -0.95
CA ARG A 425 5.41 -1.54 -0.55
C ARG A 425 4.85 -2.95 -0.53
N THR A 426 3.93 -3.21 0.40
CA THR A 426 3.24 -4.50 0.53
C THR A 426 1.71 -4.36 0.54
N GLY A 427 0.99 -5.48 0.38
CA GLY A 427 -0.47 -5.57 0.38
C GLY A 427 -1.06 -5.73 -1.04
N CYS A 428 -2.30 -5.27 -1.25
CA CYS A 428 -2.99 -5.35 -2.55
C CYS A 428 -2.77 -4.13 -3.45
N PHE A 429 -1.95 -3.16 -3.05
CA PHE A 429 -1.62 -1.94 -3.82
C PHE A 429 -2.83 -1.14 -4.33
N CYS A 430 -3.94 -1.13 -3.59
CA CYS A 430 -5.19 -0.51 -4.03
C CYS A 430 -5.71 -1.09 -5.37
N ASN A 431 -5.44 -2.36 -5.65
CA ASN A 431 -5.88 -3.08 -6.83
C ASN A 431 -6.46 -4.45 -6.41
N PRO A 432 -7.66 -4.47 -5.83
CA PRO A 432 -8.23 -5.69 -5.24
C PRO A 432 -8.52 -6.77 -6.29
N GLY A 433 -8.86 -6.38 -7.52
CA GLY A 433 -9.11 -7.32 -8.62
C GLY A 433 -7.84 -8.04 -9.05
N ALA A 434 -6.74 -7.31 -9.31
CA ALA A 434 -5.44 -7.92 -9.59
C ALA A 434 -4.95 -8.75 -8.41
N CYS A 435 -5.09 -8.25 -7.18
CA CYS A 435 -4.70 -8.96 -5.97
C CYS A 435 -5.39 -10.33 -5.88
N ALA A 436 -6.73 -10.36 -6.00
CA ALA A 436 -7.48 -11.61 -5.97
C ALA A 436 -7.10 -12.56 -7.12
N LYS A 437 -6.97 -12.00 -8.34
CA LYS A 437 -6.59 -12.75 -9.55
C LYS A 437 -5.23 -13.44 -9.40
N TYR A 438 -4.20 -12.71 -8.99
CA TYR A 438 -2.83 -13.23 -8.94
C TYR A 438 -2.56 -14.10 -7.71
N LEU A 439 -3.25 -13.85 -6.59
CA LEU A 439 -3.13 -14.66 -5.36
C LEU A 439 -4.05 -15.90 -5.37
N GLY A 440 -4.94 -16.05 -6.36
CA GLY A 440 -5.88 -17.17 -6.41
C GLY A 440 -6.91 -17.13 -5.27
N LEU A 441 -7.35 -15.93 -4.89
CA LEU A 441 -8.36 -15.72 -3.85
C LEU A 441 -9.75 -15.73 -4.47
N SER A 442 -10.61 -16.63 -3.98
CA SER A 442 -12.02 -16.70 -4.38
C SER A 442 -12.85 -15.61 -3.68
N HIS A 443 -14.07 -15.35 -4.17
CA HIS A 443 -15.00 -14.45 -3.47
C HIS A 443 -15.30 -14.91 -2.03
N SER A 444 -15.38 -16.23 -1.80
CA SER A 444 -15.54 -16.79 -0.45
C SER A 444 -14.31 -16.57 0.42
N ASP A 445 -13.09 -16.67 -0.15
CA ASP A 445 -11.86 -16.36 0.60
C ASP A 445 -11.87 -14.89 1.03
N LEU A 446 -12.16 -13.97 0.11
CA LEU A 446 -12.21 -12.53 0.41
C LEU A 446 -13.27 -12.19 1.46
N ALA A 447 -14.48 -12.72 1.32
CA ALA A 447 -15.57 -12.50 2.28
C ALA A 447 -15.24 -13.07 3.66
N SER A 448 -14.66 -14.27 3.71
CA SER A 448 -14.23 -14.91 4.95
C SER A 448 -13.10 -14.12 5.63
N ASN A 449 -12.11 -13.67 4.86
CA ASN A 449 -11.02 -12.83 5.37
C ASN A 449 -11.56 -11.54 6.00
N ILE A 450 -12.47 -10.83 5.31
CA ILE A 450 -13.10 -9.61 5.84
C ILE A 450 -13.92 -9.91 7.10
N ALA A 451 -14.68 -11.00 7.11
CA ALA A 451 -15.46 -11.42 8.29
C ALA A 451 -14.56 -11.78 9.48
N ALA A 452 -13.35 -12.29 9.22
CA ALA A 452 -12.30 -12.51 10.21
C ALA A 452 -11.58 -11.21 10.66
N GLY A 453 -12.01 -10.05 10.18
CA GLY A 453 -11.47 -8.74 10.52
C GLY A 453 -10.31 -8.28 9.63
N HIS A 454 -10.04 -8.97 8.51
CA HIS A 454 -8.94 -8.62 7.63
C HIS A 454 -9.18 -7.29 6.90
N VAL A 455 -8.20 -6.41 6.94
CA VAL A 455 -8.13 -5.16 6.18
C VAL A 455 -6.76 -5.03 5.53
N CYS A 456 -6.66 -4.29 4.42
CA CYS A 456 -5.42 -4.22 3.62
C CYS A 456 -4.17 -3.66 4.33
N TRP A 457 -4.28 -3.21 5.59
CA TRP A 457 -3.20 -2.63 6.39
C TRP A 457 -3.04 -3.28 7.77
N ASP A 458 -3.62 -4.46 8.00
CA ASP A 458 -3.42 -5.22 9.23
C ASP A 458 -2.12 -6.07 9.20
N ASP A 459 -1.91 -6.91 10.23
CA ASP A 459 -0.77 -7.86 10.32
C ASP A 459 -1.17 -9.29 9.86
N CYS A 460 -2.34 -9.48 9.24
CA CYS A 460 -2.86 -10.78 8.83
C CYS A 460 -2.41 -11.11 7.40
N ASP A 461 -1.12 -11.40 7.23
CA ASP A 461 -0.50 -11.59 5.91
C ASP A 461 -0.88 -12.92 5.22
N ILE A 462 -1.25 -13.94 6.00
CA ILE A 462 -1.57 -15.29 5.52
C ILE A 462 -2.81 -15.80 6.24
N ILE A 463 -3.86 -16.14 5.48
CA ILE A 463 -5.10 -16.71 6.00
C ILE A 463 -5.38 -18.01 5.26
N ASN A 464 -5.66 -19.10 5.99
CA ASN A 464 -5.91 -20.43 5.43
C ASN A 464 -4.81 -20.90 4.46
N GLY A 465 -3.53 -20.57 4.76
CA GLY A 465 -2.38 -20.93 3.93
C GLY A 465 -2.26 -20.15 2.61
N LYS A 466 -3.06 -19.11 2.39
CA LYS A 466 -2.96 -18.21 1.24
C LYS A 466 -2.49 -16.81 1.65
N PRO A 467 -1.60 -16.16 0.88
CA PRO A 467 -1.26 -14.76 1.11
C PRO A 467 -2.49 -13.87 0.91
N THR A 468 -2.61 -12.83 1.72
CA THR A 468 -3.66 -11.81 1.60
C THR A 468 -3.20 -10.58 0.81
N GLY A 469 -1.91 -10.48 0.53
CA GLY A 469 -1.27 -9.43 -0.27
C GLY A 469 0.08 -9.89 -0.83
N ALA A 470 0.77 -8.99 -1.53
CA ALA A 470 2.07 -9.25 -2.12
C ALA A 470 3.12 -8.22 -1.68
N VAL A 471 4.39 -8.49 -2.00
CA VAL A 471 5.48 -7.51 -1.96
C VAL A 471 5.66 -6.93 -3.35
N ARG A 472 5.83 -5.61 -3.47
CA ARG A 472 6.09 -4.92 -4.73
C ARG A 472 7.37 -4.10 -4.67
N VAL A 473 8.25 -4.39 -5.61
CA VAL A 473 9.37 -3.54 -5.99
C VAL A 473 8.99 -2.80 -7.26
N SER A 474 9.24 -1.49 -7.28
CA SER A 474 8.97 -0.63 -8.42
C SER A 474 10.11 0.35 -8.63
N LEU A 475 10.63 0.40 -9.84
CA LEU A 475 11.84 1.14 -10.20
C LEU A 475 11.50 2.44 -10.92
N GLY A 476 12.32 3.47 -10.71
CA GLY A 476 12.18 4.80 -11.30
C GLY A 476 13.38 5.18 -12.14
N TYR A 477 13.30 6.34 -12.81
CA TYR A 477 14.34 6.85 -13.71
C TYR A 477 15.70 7.12 -13.01
N MET A 478 15.74 7.11 -11.69
CA MET A 478 16.90 7.34 -10.85
C MET A 478 17.32 6.11 -10.05
N SER A 479 16.70 4.96 -10.29
CA SER A 479 17.09 3.69 -9.67
C SER A 479 18.39 3.19 -10.31
N THR A 480 19.27 2.56 -9.52
CA THR A 480 20.55 2.05 -10.04
C THR A 480 20.65 0.53 -9.94
N TYR A 481 21.70 -0.04 -10.55
CA TYR A 481 22.05 -1.45 -10.36
C TYR A 481 22.26 -1.75 -8.87
N GLU A 482 22.89 -0.85 -8.13
CA GLU A 482 23.17 -0.98 -6.70
C GLU A 482 21.89 -1.04 -5.87
N ASP A 483 20.85 -0.28 -6.23
CA ASP A 483 19.54 -0.39 -5.56
C ASP A 483 18.95 -1.80 -5.73
N VAL A 484 19.01 -2.34 -6.95
CA VAL A 484 18.52 -3.70 -7.27
C VAL A 484 19.38 -4.77 -6.61
N LYS A 485 20.71 -4.62 -6.65
CA LYS A 485 21.65 -5.54 -6.00
C LYS A 485 21.44 -5.57 -4.50
N LYS A 486 21.31 -4.41 -3.84
CA LYS A 486 21.02 -4.32 -2.41
C LYS A 486 19.75 -5.09 -2.04
N PHE A 487 18.73 -5.00 -2.89
CA PHE A 487 17.49 -5.74 -2.69
C PHE A 487 17.64 -7.25 -2.92
N ILE A 488 18.37 -7.68 -3.96
CA ILE A 488 18.68 -9.10 -4.20
C ILE A 488 19.45 -9.67 -3.01
N ASP A 489 20.52 -8.99 -2.57
CA ASP A 489 21.34 -9.40 -1.44
C ASP A 489 20.48 -9.50 -0.16
N PHE A 490 19.56 -8.57 0.06
CA PHE A 490 18.58 -8.63 1.15
C PHE A 490 17.71 -9.89 1.07
N VAL A 491 17.13 -10.22 -0.09
CA VAL A 491 16.31 -11.42 -0.24
C VAL A 491 17.14 -12.69 -0.02
N SER A 492 18.33 -12.74 -0.61
CA SER A 492 19.26 -13.86 -0.48
C SER A 492 19.72 -14.08 0.96
N THR A 493 20.06 -13.03 1.69
CA THR A 493 20.58 -13.15 3.06
C THR A 493 19.47 -13.39 4.09
N SER A 494 18.28 -12.84 3.87
CA SER A 494 17.20 -12.86 4.87
C SER A 494 16.26 -14.05 4.71
N PHE A 495 16.05 -14.55 3.48
CA PHE A 495 15.01 -15.54 3.20
C PHE A 495 15.51 -16.81 2.49
N VAL A 496 16.74 -16.84 1.97
CA VAL A 496 17.31 -18.10 1.45
C VAL A 496 17.99 -18.83 2.58
N SER A 497 17.52 -20.04 2.87
CA SER A 497 18.10 -20.86 3.94
C SER A 497 19.54 -21.25 3.62
N THR A 498 20.43 -21.03 4.57
CA THR A 498 21.79 -21.57 4.52
C THR A 498 21.77 -23.04 4.94
N ARG A 499 22.62 -23.89 4.35
CA ARG A 499 22.88 -25.23 4.89
C ARG A 499 23.39 -25.06 6.32
N THR A 500 22.55 -25.35 7.31
CA THR A 500 23.06 -25.68 8.64
C THR A 500 24.01 -26.87 8.46
N HIS A 501 25.22 -26.76 8.99
CA HIS A 501 26.10 -27.91 9.21
C HIS A 501 25.43 -28.83 10.25
N ALA A 502 24.39 -29.52 9.81
CA ALA A 502 23.71 -30.61 10.50
C ALA A 502 23.58 -31.76 9.50
N SER A 503 24.67 -32.05 8.79
CA SER A 503 24.90 -33.36 8.21
C SER A 503 25.40 -34.28 9.32
N ASP A 504 24.49 -34.73 10.18
CA ASP A 504 24.49 -36.11 10.64
C ASP A 504 23.06 -36.49 11.00
N GLY A 505 22.60 -37.57 10.37
CA GLY A 505 21.19 -37.92 10.30
C GLY A 505 20.59 -38.27 11.65
N SER A 506 19.51 -37.57 12.00
CA SER A 506 18.40 -38.19 12.71
C SER A 506 17.10 -37.57 12.20
N GLN A 507 16.34 -38.36 11.45
CA GLN A 507 14.97 -38.08 11.07
C GLN A 507 14.16 -37.70 12.33
N PHE A 508 13.79 -36.43 12.47
CA PHE A 508 12.65 -36.06 13.31
C PHE A 508 11.38 -36.47 12.55
N CYS A 509 11.11 -37.78 12.57
CA CYS A 509 9.80 -38.31 12.26
C CYS A 509 8.87 -37.88 13.40
N GLY A 510 7.92 -37.00 13.09
CA GLY A 510 6.82 -36.67 13.99
C GLY A 510 6.03 -37.94 14.32
N ARG A 511 6.35 -38.57 15.45
CA ARG A 511 5.47 -39.54 16.08
C ARG A 511 4.69 -38.83 17.18
N SER A 512 3.38 -38.77 16.96
CA SER A 512 2.35 -38.56 17.99
C SER A 512 2.74 -39.30 19.27
N ILE A 513 2.89 -38.56 20.37
CA ILE A 513 3.09 -39.15 21.69
C ILE A 513 1.69 -39.46 22.23
N HIS A 514 1.32 -40.74 22.13
CA HIS A 514 0.25 -41.33 22.93
C HIS A 514 0.68 -41.31 24.40
N PHE A 515 -0.10 -40.65 25.25
CA PHE A 515 -0.02 -40.83 26.70
C PHE A 515 -0.71 -42.14 27.07
N ALA A 516 0.06 -43.10 27.58
CA ALA A 516 -0.44 -44.18 28.40
C ALA A 516 0.52 -44.36 29.59
N ASP A 517 -0.07 -44.34 30.78
CA ASP A 517 0.57 -44.58 32.06
C ASP A 517 1.39 -45.88 32.08
N ILE A 518 2.56 -45.85 32.74
CA ILE A 518 3.10 -46.86 33.68
C ILE A 518 4.54 -46.46 34.07
N GLY A 519 4.78 -46.31 35.39
CA GLY A 519 5.99 -46.79 36.09
C GLY A 519 7.30 -45.97 36.02
N PHE A 520 7.67 -45.38 37.16
CA PHE A 520 9.06 -45.11 37.61
C PHE A 520 10.02 -46.27 37.23
N GLU A 521 11.30 -46.12 36.88
CA GLU A 521 12.35 -45.20 37.32
C GLU A 521 13.60 -45.35 36.41
N ASN A 522 14.47 -44.32 36.44
CA ASN A 522 15.91 -44.30 36.14
C ASN A 522 16.48 -43.97 34.73
N ARG A 523 17.26 -42.86 34.76
CA ARG A 523 18.39 -42.43 33.89
C ARG A 523 18.08 -41.76 32.56
N TYR A 524 17.69 -40.47 32.63
CA TYR A 524 17.98 -39.51 31.56
C TYR A 524 19.10 -38.57 31.97
N SER A 525 20.17 -38.58 31.17
CA SER A 525 21.24 -37.57 31.19
C SER A 525 20.66 -36.16 31.14
N ALA A 526 21.28 -35.29 31.93
CA ALA A 526 20.89 -33.92 32.19
C ALA A 526 20.71 -33.06 30.91
N SER A 527 19.71 -32.20 31.01
CA SER A 527 19.22 -31.16 30.11
C SER A 527 20.29 -30.28 29.43
N ARG A 528 20.16 -30.05 28.12
CA ARG A 528 20.98 -29.09 27.36
C ARG A 528 20.47 -27.63 27.37
N PHE A 529 19.32 -27.36 27.98
CA PHE A 529 18.73 -26.02 28.09
C PHE A 529 18.22 -25.81 29.52
N HIS A 530 18.49 -24.64 30.09
CA HIS A 530 17.99 -24.25 31.41
C HIS A 530 17.32 -22.87 31.30
N LEU A 531 16.22 -22.68 32.02
CA LEU A 531 15.54 -21.38 32.09
C LEU A 531 16.40 -20.42 32.93
N LYS A 532 16.82 -19.31 32.33
CA LYS A 532 17.68 -18.32 32.99
C LYS A 532 16.88 -17.35 33.86
N SER A 533 15.82 -16.78 33.30
CA SER A 533 15.00 -15.73 33.89
C SER A 533 13.61 -15.76 33.25
N ILE A 534 12.61 -15.30 34.00
CA ILE A 534 11.26 -14.99 33.52
C ILE A 534 11.06 -13.50 33.72
N THR A 535 10.67 -12.78 32.67
CA THR A 535 10.37 -11.34 32.78
C THR A 535 8.90 -11.07 32.52
N VAL A 536 8.27 -10.44 33.51
CA VAL A 536 6.84 -10.13 33.52
C VAL A 536 6.66 -8.64 33.24
N TYR A 537 5.74 -8.30 32.35
CA TYR A 537 5.40 -6.94 31.93
C TYR A 537 3.95 -6.63 32.29
N PRO A 538 3.64 -6.25 33.54
CA PRO A 538 2.28 -5.90 33.95
C PRO A 538 1.63 -4.89 33.01
N ILE A 539 2.30 -3.77 32.76
CA ILE A 539 1.81 -2.72 31.88
C ILE A 539 2.50 -2.84 30.52
N LYS A 540 1.70 -2.99 29.47
CA LYS A 540 2.18 -3.07 28.09
C LYS A 540 3.06 -1.86 27.75
N SER A 541 4.19 -2.13 27.12
CA SER A 541 5.18 -1.12 26.68
C SER A 541 5.97 -0.42 27.81
N CYS A 542 5.80 -0.81 29.07
CA CYS A 542 6.61 -0.36 30.19
C CYS A 542 7.76 -1.35 30.48
N ALA A 543 8.66 -1.00 31.41
CA ALA A 543 9.71 -1.93 31.84
C ALA A 543 9.12 -3.05 32.70
N GLY A 544 9.46 -4.29 32.35
CA GLY A 544 9.13 -5.49 33.12
C GLY A 544 10.11 -5.73 34.27
N PHE A 545 9.80 -6.73 35.09
CA PHE A 545 10.66 -7.21 36.16
C PHE A 545 10.96 -8.70 36.01
N SER A 546 12.19 -9.09 36.36
CA SER A 546 12.69 -10.45 36.18
C SER A 546 12.59 -11.27 37.48
N MET A 547 12.29 -12.57 37.34
CA MET A 547 12.11 -13.54 38.41
C MET A 547 12.58 -14.93 37.98
N ASP A 548 12.95 -15.79 38.93
CA ASP A 548 13.34 -17.18 38.63
C ASP A 548 12.13 -18.12 38.53
N ARG A 549 10.99 -17.71 39.09
CA ARG A 549 9.72 -18.45 39.08
C ARG A 549 8.55 -17.48 39.08
N TRP A 550 7.49 -17.81 38.34
CA TRP A 550 6.26 -17.02 38.32
C TRP A 550 5.03 -17.89 38.07
N PRO A 551 3.86 -17.60 38.67
CA PRO A 551 2.66 -18.40 38.45
C PRO A 551 2.13 -18.28 37.01
N LEU A 552 1.48 -19.36 36.55
CA LEU A 552 0.76 -19.38 35.28
C LEU A 552 -0.74 -19.19 35.51
N SER A 553 -1.38 -18.56 34.53
CA SER A 553 -2.82 -18.35 34.42
C SER A 553 -3.31 -18.83 33.06
N SER A 554 -4.63 -18.83 32.84
CA SER A 554 -5.21 -19.19 31.53
C SER A 554 -4.83 -18.23 30.40
N GLY A 555 -4.27 -17.05 30.71
CA GLY A 555 -3.80 -16.06 29.75
C GLY A 555 -2.28 -16.02 29.54
N GLY A 556 -1.50 -16.87 30.23
CA GLY A 556 -0.04 -16.83 30.23
C GLY A 556 0.54 -16.62 31.63
N LEU A 557 1.65 -15.89 31.76
CA LEU A 557 2.19 -15.48 33.06
C LEU A 557 1.15 -14.65 33.83
N LEU A 558 0.92 -14.95 35.10
CA LEU A 558 -0.09 -14.27 35.91
C LEU A 558 0.17 -12.76 35.95
N HIS A 559 -0.84 -11.95 35.65
CA HIS A 559 -0.75 -10.49 35.56
C HIS A 559 0.19 -9.92 34.48
N ASP A 560 0.65 -10.73 33.52
CA ASP A 560 1.39 -10.22 32.37
C ASP A 560 0.45 -9.50 31.40
N ARG A 561 0.83 -8.27 31.02
CA ARG A 561 0.17 -7.42 30.03
C ARG A 561 -1.33 -7.22 30.26
N GLU A 562 -1.78 -7.20 31.50
CA GLU A 562 -3.18 -6.91 31.85
C GLU A 562 -3.54 -5.42 31.70
N TRP A 563 -2.53 -4.54 31.69
CA TRP A 563 -2.73 -3.09 31.63
C TRP A 563 -2.11 -2.45 30.37
N LEU A 564 -2.69 -1.34 29.94
CA LEU A 564 -2.11 -0.46 28.91
C LEU A 564 -2.44 1.01 29.19
N LEU A 565 -1.72 1.91 28.51
CA LEU A 565 -2.01 3.34 28.53
C LEU A 565 -2.70 3.76 27.23
N GLN A 566 -3.68 4.67 27.34
CA GLN A 566 -4.38 5.25 26.20
C GLN A 566 -4.25 6.78 26.20
N SER A 567 -4.19 7.40 25.02
CA SER A 567 -4.24 8.84 24.88
C SER A 567 -5.68 9.37 25.04
N LEU A 568 -5.82 10.68 25.21
CA LEU A 568 -7.14 11.35 25.21
C LEU A 568 -7.91 11.21 23.88
N THR A 569 -7.22 10.85 22.79
CA THR A 569 -7.84 10.62 21.47
C THR A 569 -8.28 9.17 21.26
N GLY A 570 -8.13 8.32 22.28
CA GLY A 570 -8.49 6.90 22.21
C GLY A 570 -7.40 5.99 21.63
N GLU A 571 -6.20 6.52 21.37
CA GLU A 571 -5.09 5.75 20.80
C GLU A 571 -4.29 5.02 21.90
N THR A 572 -4.08 3.71 21.75
CA THR A 572 -3.19 2.95 22.65
C THR A 572 -1.73 3.42 22.51
N LEU A 573 -1.14 3.82 23.62
CA LEU A 573 0.24 4.27 23.69
C LEU A 573 1.20 3.07 23.69
N THR A 574 2.28 3.20 22.92
CA THR A 574 3.33 2.17 22.82
C THR A 574 4.70 2.78 23.03
N GLN A 575 5.68 1.97 23.43
CA GLN A 575 7.06 2.41 23.68
C GLN A 575 7.69 3.04 22.43
N LYS A 576 7.28 2.59 21.22
CA LYS A 576 7.73 3.15 19.94
C LYS A 576 7.26 4.60 19.74
N LYS A 577 6.06 4.94 20.21
CA LYS A 577 5.45 6.28 20.11
C LYS A 577 5.80 7.18 21.30
N VAL A 578 6.02 6.56 22.46
CA VAL A 578 6.29 7.21 23.74
C VAL A 578 7.48 6.50 24.42
N PRO A 579 8.73 6.84 24.04
CA PRO A 579 9.92 6.20 24.60
C PRO A 579 10.03 6.32 26.13
N GLU A 580 9.43 7.36 26.72
CA GLU A 580 9.40 7.59 28.17
C GLU A 580 8.73 6.46 28.96
N MET A 581 7.84 5.67 28.32
CA MET A 581 7.24 4.49 28.96
C MET A 581 8.28 3.46 29.40
N SER A 582 9.45 3.42 28.75
CA SER A 582 10.58 2.55 29.13
C SER A 582 11.17 2.87 30.50
N LEU A 583 10.93 4.09 31.01
CA LEU A 583 11.42 4.53 32.32
C LEU A 583 10.48 4.11 33.46
N LEU A 584 9.27 3.64 33.15
CA LEU A 584 8.29 3.17 34.12
C LEU A 584 8.65 1.75 34.55
N ARG A 585 9.17 1.61 35.77
CA ARG A 585 9.48 0.32 36.38
C ARG A 585 8.25 -0.22 37.06
N THR A 586 7.90 -1.47 36.79
CA THR A 586 6.73 -2.13 37.36
C THR A 586 7.16 -3.34 38.19
N TYR A 587 6.46 -3.60 39.28
CA TYR A 587 6.71 -4.73 40.17
C TYR A 587 5.41 -5.20 40.83
N ILE A 588 5.15 -6.51 40.84
CA ILE A 588 3.98 -7.07 41.52
C ILE A 588 4.42 -7.82 42.77
N ASP A 589 3.85 -7.42 43.91
CA ASP A 589 3.91 -8.20 45.14
C ASP A 589 2.65 -9.07 45.24
N LEU A 590 2.78 -10.37 44.98
CA LEU A 590 1.68 -11.33 45.06
C LEU A 590 1.19 -11.56 46.51
N SER A 591 2.06 -11.38 47.51
CA SER A 591 1.69 -11.58 48.92
C SER A 591 0.81 -10.44 49.43
N GLN A 592 1.07 -9.22 48.97
CA GLN A 592 0.28 -8.03 49.30
C GLN A 592 -0.87 -7.80 48.32
N GLY A 593 -0.80 -8.40 47.13
CA GLY A 593 -1.75 -8.16 46.05
C GLY A 593 -1.66 -6.73 45.49
N ILE A 594 -0.44 -6.19 45.35
CA ILE A 594 -0.21 -4.79 44.94
C ILE A 594 0.73 -4.74 43.73
N LEU A 595 0.35 -3.97 42.71
CA LEU A 595 1.20 -3.52 41.62
C LEU A 595 1.84 -2.17 42.02
N TYR A 596 3.16 -2.16 42.07
CA TYR A 596 3.99 -0.98 42.28
C TYR A 596 4.49 -0.43 40.94
N ILE A 597 4.41 0.88 40.76
CA ILE A 597 4.96 1.58 39.58
C ILE A 597 5.84 2.73 40.03
N GLU A 598 7.06 2.79 39.49
CA GLU A 598 8.04 3.83 39.76
C GLU A 598 8.45 4.55 38.48
N SER A 599 8.65 5.86 38.59
CA SER A 599 9.15 6.69 37.49
C SER A 599 10.17 7.68 38.03
N PRO A 600 11.30 7.91 37.33
CA PRO A 600 12.26 8.95 37.71
C PRO A 600 11.66 10.37 37.65
N ARG A 601 10.51 10.55 37.01
CA ARG A 601 9.82 11.84 36.88
C ARG A 601 8.78 12.10 37.98
N CYS A 602 8.51 11.11 38.85
CA CYS A 602 7.52 11.21 39.91
C CYS A 602 8.19 11.09 41.28
N LYS A 603 7.80 11.94 42.24
CA LYS A 603 8.39 11.97 43.59
C LYS A 603 7.94 10.81 44.51
N GLY A 604 7.18 9.85 44.02
CA GLY A 604 6.68 8.72 44.80
C GLY A 604 6.21 7.55 43.93
N ARG A 605 6.28 6.34 44.50
CA ARG A 605 5.77 5.11 43.89
C ARG A 605 4.25 5.10 43.87
N LEU A 606 3.68 4.76 42.72
CA LEU A 606 2.24 4.51 42.60
C LEU A 606 1.94 3.08 43.03
N GLN A 607 0.84 2.89 43.77
CA GLN A 607 0.40 1.58 44.24
C GLN A 607 -1.02 1.33 43.73
N ILE A 608 -1.21 0.17 43.09
CA ILE A 608 -2.50 -0.26 42.58
C ILE A 608 -2.83 -1.63 43.19
N THR A 609 -3.90 -1.71 43.98
CA THR A 609 -4.37 -2.97 44.55
C THR A 609 -4.96 -3.86 43.45
N LEU A 610 -4.50 -5.11 43.36
CA LEU A 610 -4.89 -6.05 42.31
C LEU A 610 -6.35 -6.51 42.43
N ASN A 611 -6.87 -6.58 43.66
CA ASN A 611 -8.23 -7.04 43.98
C ASN A 611 -9.26 -5.91 44.18
N SER A 612 -8.86 -4.63 44.07
CA SER A 612 -9.83 -3.53 44.15
C SER A 612 -10.63 -3.46 42.85
N SER A 613 -11.95 -3.45 42.96
CA SER A 613 -12.85 -3.13 41.84
C SER A 613 -12.44 -1.78 41.24
N PRO A 614 -12.24 -1.68 39.92
CA PRO A 614 -11.95 -0.40 39.27
C PRO A 614 -13.05 0.61 39.60
N CYS A 615 -12.65 1.85 39.92
CA CYS A 615 -13.51 2.86 40.55
C CYS A 615 -14.63 3.39 39.62
N ASN A 616 -14.56 3.11 38.32
CA ASN A 616 -15.59 3.44 37.35
C ASN A 616 -16.30 2.17 36.86
N ASP A 617 -17.61 2.05 37.14
CA ASP A 617 -18.52 1.03 36.56
C ASP A 617 -18.71 1.17 35.03
N LYS A 618 -17.99 2.09 34.38
CA LYS A 618 -17.98 2.24 32.92
C LYS A 618 -17.04 1.22 32.30
N ARG A 619 -17.62 0.13 31.78
CA ARG A 619 -16.95 -0.79 30.88
C ARG A 619 -16.73 -0.11 29.53
N GLU A 620 -15.48 0.05 29.14
CA GLU A 620 -15.11 0.54 27.81
C GLU A 620 -14.70 -0.64 26.93
N GLN A 621 -14.96 -0.53 25.62
CA GLN A 621 -14.47 -1.49 24.63
C GLN A 621 -13.37 -0.84 23.83
N ILE A 622 -12.22 -1.51 23.75
CA ILE A 622 -11.12 -1.09 22.88
C ILE A 622 -10.84 -2.17 21.85
N SER A 623 -10.56 -1.76 20.61
CA SER A 623 -10.10 -2.66 19.57
C SER A 623 -8.58 -2.63 19.50
N TRP A 624 -7.94 -3.79 19.56
CA TRP A 624 -6.50 -3.95 19.47
C TRP A 624 -6.17 -5.19 18.62
N HIS A 625 -5.40 -5.00 17.53
CA HIS A 625 -5.14 -6.03 16.50
C HIS A 625 -6.38 -6.81 16.05
N GLY A 626 -7.49 -6.12 15.80
CA GLY A 626 -8.76 -6.73 15.36
C GLY A 626 -9.57 -7.43 16.45
N GLN A 627 -9.04 -7.54 17.67
CA GLN A 627 -9.76 -8.10 18.82
C GLN A 627 -10.37 -6.99 19.68
N ILE A 628 -11.57 -7.22 20.21
CA ILE A 628 -12.26 -6.30 21.12
C ILE A 628 -12.03 -6.74 22.55
N TYR A 629 -11.48 -5.85 23.37
CA TYR A 629 -11.21 -6.07 24.79
C TYR A 629 -12.16 -5.23 25.63
N GLN A 630 -12.72 -5.84 26.68
CA GLN A 630 -13.45 -5.10 27.71
C GLN A 630 -12.46 -4.61 28.77
N VAL A 631 -12.36 -3.30 28.92
CA VAL A 631 -11.39 -2.67 29.80
C VAL A 631 -12.07 -1.77 30.82
N HIS A 632 -11.37 -1.58 31.94
CA HIS A 632 -11.78 -0.70 33.01
C HIS A 632 -10.71 0.36 33.26
N GLY A 633 -11.15 1.60 33.42
CA GLY A 633 -10.28 2.72 33.80
C GLY A 633 -10.09 2.85 35.31
N TYR A 634 -9.07 3.61 35.69
CA TYR A 634 -8.78 3.95 37.07
C TYR A 634 -9.26 5.37 37.42
N ASN A 635 -8.99 5.83 38.65
CA ASN A 635 -9.33 7.17 39.08
C ASN A 635 -8.41 8.23 38.44
N LYS A 636 -8.84 9.49 38.48
CA LYS A 636 -8.07 10.61 37.89
C LYS A 636 -6.68 10.79 38.51
N GLU A 637 -6.46 10.35 39.74
CA GLU A 637 -5.16 10.43 40.42
C GLU A 637 -4.13 9.51 39.75
N VAL A 638 -4.53 8.27 39.44
CA VAL A 638 -3.70 7.31 38.69
C VAL A 638 -3.38 7.87 37.30
N ASP A 639 -4.38 8.37 36.59
CA ASP A 639 -4.20 8.95 35.25
C ASP A 639 -3.26 10.16 35.27
N THR A 640 -3.38 11.03 36.28
CA THR A 640 -2.51 12.19 36.48
C THR A 640 -1.08 11.77 36.77
N TRP A 641 -0.90 10.70 37.57
CA TRP A 641 0.42 10.15 37.86
C TRP A 641 1.09 9.63 36.59
N PHE A 642 0.41 8.82 35.79
CA PHE A 642 0.95 8.32 34.52
C PHE A 642 1.22 9.46 33.54
N SER A 643 0.30 10.42 33.43
CA SER A 643 0.45 11.58 32.55
C SER A 643 1.70 12.39 32.87
N THR A 644 1.99 12.57 34.17
CA THR A 644 3.22 13.21 34.66
C THR A 644 4.45 12.37 34.35
N ALA A 645 4.35 11.05 34.58
CA ALA A 645 5.44 10.11 34.42
C ALA A 645 5.92 9.99 32.96
N ILE A 646 5.02 10.10 31.97
CA ILE A 646 5.36 10.06 30.54
C ILE A 646 5.42 11.45 29.88
N GLY A 647 5.02 12.51 30.60
CA GLY A 647 5.03 13.89 30.11
C GLY A 647 3.96 14.23 29.08
N ARG A 648 2.86 13.46 29.01
CA ARG A 648 1.71 13.72 28.13
C ARG A 648 0.42 13.14 28.73
N PRO A 649 -0.77 13.73 28.46
CA PRO A 649 -2.02 13.21 28.99
C PRO A 649 -2.33 11.78 28.54
N CYS A 650 -2.62 10.90 29.50
CA CYS A 650 -3.02 9.51 29.26
C CYS A 650 -3.88 8.93 30.37
N THR A 651 -4.53 7.81 30.08
CA THR A 651 -5.34 7.04 31.04
C THR A 651 -4.84 5.61 31.15
N LEU A 652 -4.89 5.02 32.35
CA LEU A 652 -4.56 3.61 32.58
C LEU A 652 -5.82 2.76 32.42
N LEU A 653 -5.73 1.71 31.61
CA LEU A 653 -6.80 0.75 31.38
C LEU A 653 -6.34 -0.66 31.75
N ARG A 654 -7.23 -1.45 32.36
CA ARG A 654 -7.01 -2.87 32.69
C ARG A 654 -8.02 -3.78 32.02
N HIS A 655 -7.56 -4.87 31.44
CA HIS A 655 -8.38 -6.00 31.04
C HIS A 655 -8.56 -6.96 32.23
N MET A 656 -9.80 -7.20 32.67
CA MET A 656 -10.11 -8.18 33.71
C MET A 656 -10.77 -9.39 33.08
N SER A 657 -10.07 -10.53 33.07
CA SER A 657 -10.68 -11.82 32.76
C SER A 657 -11.48 -12.27 33.99
N SER A 658 -12.81 -12.18 33.96
CA SER A 658 -13.63 -12.59 35.11
C SER A 658 -13.51 -14.10 35.34
N SER A 659 -12.92 -14.49 36.48
CA SER A 659 -12.96 -15.86 37.04
C SER A 659 -14.22 -16.12 37.89
N HIS A 660 -15.07 -15.11 38.10
CA HIS A 660 -16.19 -15.17 39.04
C HIS A 660 -17.52 -14.66 38.44
N CYS A 661 -18.00 -15.28 37.36
CA CYS A 661 -19.42 -15.23 37.01
C CYS A 661 -19.99 -16.65 37.07
N VAL A 662 -20.59 -16.98 38.21
CA VAL A 662 -21.51 -18.10 38.36
C VAL A 662 -22.83 -17.71 37.68
N SER A 663 -23.21 -18.49 36.67
CA SER A 663 -24.54 -18.68 36.03
C SER A 663 -25.49 -17.49 35.82
N SER A 664 -26.03 -17.36 34.59
CA SER A 664 -27.41 -17.80 34.29
C SER A 664 -27.91 -17.27 32.93
N CYS A 665 -27.67 -17.98 31.82
CA CYS A 665 -28.69 -18.11 30.76
C CYS A 665 -28.40 -19.36 29.93
N GLU A 666 -29.18 -20.42 30.18
CA GLU A 666 -29.37 -21.52 29.25
C GLU A 666 -30.14 -21.01 28.01
N ARG A 667 -29.65 -21.36 26.82
CA ARG A 667 -30.51 -21.80 25.73
C ARG A 667 -29.71 -22.57 24.69
N ASP A 668 -30.17 -23.79 24.46
CA ASP A 668 -29.62 -24.83 23.61
C ASP A 668 -29.50 -24.45 22.13
N GLY A 669 -28.42 -24.94 21.52
CA GLY A 669 -28.19 -24.96 20.08
C GLY A 669 -26.96 -25.81 19.77
N ILE A 670 -27.18 -27.12 19.57
CA ILE A 670 -26.16 -28.13 19.29
C ILE A 670 -25.57 -27.93 17.89
N GLY A 671 -24.24 -27.74 17.81
CA GLY A 671 -23.47 -27.73 16.56
C GLY A 671 -21.98 -27.48 16.83
N THR A 672 -21.19 -28.54 16.84
CA THR A 672 -19.83 -28.67 17.37
C THR A 672 -18.72 -28.03 16.52
N CYS A 673 -17.94 -27.12 17.12
CA CYS A 673 -16.47 -27.17 17.16
C CYS A 673 -15.97 -26.21 18.26
N ARG A 674 -15.28 -26.76 19.26
CA ARG A 674 -14.79 -26.07 20.46
C ARG A 674 -13.67 -25.08 20.11
N GLU A 675 -13.99 -23.81 19.94
CA GLU A 675 -13.04 -22.72 20.20
C GLU A 675 -13.13 -22.37 21.70
N SER A 676 -12.19 -22.91 22.48
CA SER A 676 -11.85 -22.29 23.76
C SER A 676 -11.31 -20.90 23.41
N ARG A 677 -12.15 -19.85 23.51
CA ARG A 677 -11.72 -18.45 23.36
C ARG A 677 -10.52 -18.22 24.27
N SER A 678 -9.31 -18.24 23.70
CA SER A 678 -8.09 -18.00 24.46
C SER A 678 -8.16 -16.58 25.05
N ARG A 679 -8.10 -16.50 26.38
CA ARG A 679 -8.25 -15.26 27.17
C ARG A 679 -6.89 -14.55 27.22
N LEU A 680 -6.46 -13.97 26.11
CA LEU A 680 -5.16 -13.31 25.99
C LEU A 680 -5.19 -11.90 26.59
N ASN A 681 -4.09 -11.49 27.24
CA ASN A 681 -3.92 -10.16 27.84
C ASN A 681 -2.98 -9.31 26.97
N PHE A 682 -3.54 -8.53 26.04
CA PHE A 682 -2.81 -7.63 25.12
C PHE A 682 -1.43 -8.14 24.62
N PRO A 683 -1.27 -9.40 24.18
CA PRO A 683 0.03 -9.86 23.68
C PRO A 683 0.44 -9.10 22.42
N ASN A 684 1.75 -9.05 22.14
CA ASN A 684 2.24 -8.55 20.86
C ASN A 684 2.15 -9.63 19.76
N GLU A 685 2.59 -10.84 20.07
CA GLU A 685 2.65 -11.96 19.11
C GLU A 685 2.15 -13.25 19.75
N ALA A 686 2.73 -13.63 20.90
CA ALA A 686 2.36 -14.84 21.64
C ALA A 686 2.22 -14.61 23.16
N GLN A 687 1.64 -15.59 23.85
CA GLN A 687 1.53 -15.62 25.33
C GLN A 687 2.91 -15.66 26.00
N PHE A 688 3.85 -16.39 25.41
CA PHE A 688 5.23 -16.49 25.87
C PHE A 688 6.15 -16.11 24.72
N LEU A 689 7.15 -15.29 25.01
CA LEU A 689 8.26 -15.00 24.09
C LEU A 689 9.51 -15.59 24.71
N LEU A 690 10.21 -16.43 23.95
CA LEU A 690 11.46 -17.04 24.38
C LEU A 690 12.61 -16.40 23.60
N ILE A 691 13.68 -16.07 24.32
CA ILE A 691 14.94 -15.60 23.76
C ILE A 691 16.08 -16.35 24.44
N SER A 692 17.14 -16.69 23.70
CA SER A 692 18.33 -17.30 24.28
C SER A 692 19.42 -16.24 24.55
N GLU A 693 20.28 -16.51 25.53
CA GLU A 693 21.43 -15.64 25.83
C GLU A 693 22.35 -15.50 24.60
N GLU A 694 22.49 -16.56 23.80
CA GLU A 694 23.26 -16.56 22.56
C GLU A 694 22.68 -15.58 21.53
N SER A 695 21.36 -15.56 21.35
CA SER A 695 20.70 -14.61 20.43
C SER A 695 20.87 -13.15 20.89
N VAL A 696 20.80 -12.89 22.20
CA VAL A 696 21.05 -11.55 22.76
C VAL A 696 22.52 -11.15 22.58
N SER A 697 23.44 -12.08 22.83
CA SER A 697 24.88 -11.86 22.68
C SER A 697 25.25 -11.55 21.23
N ASP A 698 24.73 -12.34 20.28
CA ASP A 698 24.91 -12.12 18.85
C ASP A 698 24.37 -10.75 18.40
N LEU A 699 23.18 -10.37 18.87
CA LEU A 699 22.63 -9.04 18.59
C LEU A 699 23.51 -7.91 19.16
N ASN A 700 23.96 -8.02 20.41
CA ASN A 700 24.85 -7.05 21.03
C ASN A 700 26.18 -6.93 20.28
N ASN A 701 26.73 -8.04 19.78
CA ASN A 701 27.96 -8.04 18.99
C ASN A 701 27.77 -7.28 17.67
N ARG A 702 26.66 -7.52 16.96
CA ARG A 702 26.30 -6.78 15.73
C ARG A 702 26.07 -5.29 15.97
N LEU A 703 25.49 -4.92 17.11
CA LEU A 703 25.31 -3.52 17.50
C LEU A 703 26.66 -2.85 17.75
N ASN A 704 27.58 -3.52 18.46
CA ASN A 704 28.90 -2.97 18.77
C ASN A 704 29.80 -2.84 17.52
N SER A 705 29.65 -3.71 16.51
CA SER A 705 30.44 -3.63 15.27
C SER A 705 30.00 -2.51 14.32
N ASN A 706 28.79 -1.96 14.48
CA ASN A 706 28.21 -0.94 13.60
C ASN A 706 28.24 0.49 14.19
N VAL A 707 28.97 0.73 15.29
CA VAL A 707 29.09 2.08 15.87
C VAL A 707 30.28 2.82 15.26
N ASP A 708 29.99 3.63 14.24
CA ASP A 708 30.86 4.74 13.85
C ASP A 708 30.78 5.82 14.94
N LEU A 709 31.89 6.04 15.64
CA LEU A 709 32.02 6.77 16.91
C LEU A 709 31.80 8.30 16.85
N ALA A 710 31.11 8.83 15.83
CA ALA A 710 30.96 10.28 15.65
C ALA A 710 29.55 10.87 15.87
N SER A 711 28.48 10.06 15.92
CA SER A 711 27.09 10.62 15.87
C SER A 711 26.21 10.37 17.11
N LEU A 712 26.65 9.61 18.11
CA LEU A 712 25.79 9.15 19.22
C LEU A 712 26.03 9.81 20.60
N ASN A 713 27.04 10.65 20.77
CA ASN A 713 27.41 11.23 22.07
C ASN A 713 26.47 12.33 22.62
N SER A 714 25.21 12.44 22.17
CA SER A 714 24.27 13.38 22.80
C SER A 714 22.91 12.82 23.22
N LYS A 715 22.52 11.58 22.87
CA LYS A 715 21.15 11.11 23.14
C LYS A 715 20.93 9.65 23.57
N CYS A 716 21.94 8.80 23.63
CA CYS A 716 21.78 7.45 24.19
C CYS A 716 22.86 7.18 25.24
N GLY A 717 22.47 7.15 26.51
CA GLY A 717 23.28 6.52 27.54
C GLY A 717 23.39 5.01 27.26
N ASP A 718 24.55 4.44 27.57
CA ASP A 718 24.96 3.04 27.44
C ASP A 718 23.81 2.02 27.40
N LEU A 719 23.31 1.72 26.20
CA LEU A 719 22.38 0.61 25.94
C LEU A 719 23.18 -0.65 25.62
N LYS A 720 23.78 -1.26 26.65
CA LYS A 720 23.98 -2.71 26.62
C LYS A 720 22.62 -3.35 26.86
N LEU A 721 22.08 -4.13 25.91
CA LEU A 721 20.98 -5.03 26.21
C LEU A 721 21.52 -6.07 27.20
N ARG A 722 21.30 -5.83 28.50
CA ARG A 722 21.39 -6.90 29.49
C ARG A 722 20.23 -7.84 29.18
N GLY A 723 20.52 -9.14 29.07
CA GLY A 723 19.54 -10.16 28.74
C GLY A 723 18.22 -9.94 29.47
N PHE A 724 17.13 -9.97 28.69
CA PHE A 724 15.77 -9.84 29.18
C PHE A 724 15.41 -10.92 30.18
#